data_AF-A0A3R6D8M2-F1
#
_entry.id   AF-A0A3R6D8M2-F1
#
_cell.length_a   1.000
_cell.length_b   1.000
_cell.length_c   1.000
_cell.angle_alpha   90.00
_cell.angle_beta   90.00
_cell.angle_gamma   90.00
#
_symmetry.space_group_name_H-M   'P 1'
#
loop_
_entity.id
_entity.type
_entity.pdbx_description
1 polymer ?
#
loop_
_entity_poly.entity_id
_entity_poly.type
_entity_poly.pdbx_seq_one_letter_code
_entity_poly.pdbx_strand_id
1 'polypeptide(L)'
;MEATGTDTRKNEMKYEKSELELMTTYQLREICRREKIMNGVIHPLDKEELIQTIMRYMGKRQDFLICDKKKGGEERVEEFLKKTRIVIKPCKELYCQSQILAYEGLSIEYYDGYTIPYKKELSGTNAFLMGSDMTLCAILNLKEHGERQEKLYLTKAAELEIRETQRKDYRIFCMGRQTSESLYHLYYGEHTILPEHIEVYSIPLIDFVVRKPVTLMLPMAIDFGSVNTTAGVYLDSAYFENVGEQAAVKNCRENEINYTAFEDGAGESMLLPSVIGVLAVEEEDDKLLFGYDAIRLANASYVDEGFCVFYDVKRWIGEYEKEEEIVDRQGRRRLVKRAEILRRFFLYIIRKTENRFKCRISQVHISSPVKQKHYFRRMFREILPEYMTGQETMLDEGMAVLYNTISNMLEQETLEENEEYEALIIDCGGGTTDLCSYRFRIQDRRAAYKIYMETAYENGDTDFGGNNLTYRIMQILKIALVRAKGNQNVSSVKEILEYMDTDIYRFIDSHGVKAFYQYLEQEYQKAEETLPTRFADFERYNRSEYYKVKNNFYTLFNTAEQIKKLFYGKVGALEVTVTSEQKGQRENTVLLDKWKLSFWKGNSLTVEKMIPEVMMNYFEIELLLSGEIYGIVQKFMEELYHSGRIQDFSFIKLTGQSCKIDLFKDALKEFVPGRMIQFRKRANIDAADFELKMTCVDGALKYLRDRKYGLADIHLNNGKAVLPYRITAYTHNGKEVVLVDGFKDWDTAGTISRNMEDLILPLYLKNTDGEEHCRFQYVCRQEDFSQKSYEEIEAVYGSHILQKETDSIENGDVKFFVWAEQEEWGFQVVPVYCKMDELYLGKAEFFSFESDNWVNSFFDGKK
;
A
#
# COMPACT_ATOMS: atom_id res chain seq x y z
N MET A 1 -39.20 -34.85 35.16
CA MET A 1 -39.02 -33.39 35.21
C MET A 1 -37.71 -33.13 35.92
N GLU A 2 -36.63 -33.07 35.15
CA GLU A 2 -35.30 -32.63 35.62
C GLU A 2 -34.84 -31.55 34.65
N ALA A 3 -34.40 -30.42 35.22
CA ALA A 3 -34.02 -29.23 34.51
C ALA A 3 -32.63 -29.38 33.88
N THR A 4 -32.57 -29.35 32.56
CA THR A 4 -31.34 -29.23 31.78
C THR A 4 -30.86 -27.77 31.81
N GLY A 5 -29.81 -27.50 32.59
CA GLY A 5 -29.07 -26.24 32.52
C GLY A 5 -28.23 -26.20 31.25
N THR A 6 -28.54 -25.27 30.36
CA THR A 6 -27.75 -24.93 29.18
C THR A 6 -26.62 -23.98 29.58
N ASP A 7 -25.44 -24.54 29.84
CA ASP A 7 -24.21 -23.78 30.05
C ASP A 7 -23.71 -23.26 28.68
N THR A 8 -24.20 -22.10 28.27
CA THR A 8 -23.70 -21.37 27.11
C THR A 8 -22.38 -20.71 27.51
N ARG A 9 -21.25 -21.38 27.21
CA ARG A 9 -19.92 -20.78 27.33
C ARG A 9 -19.87 -19.50 26.49
N LYS A 10 -19.93 -18.34 27.15
CA LYS A 10 -19.51 -17.07 26.55
C LYS A 10 -18.03 -17.19 26.15
N ASN A 11 -17.71 -16.88 24.91
CA ASN A 11 -16.32 -16.61 24.53
C ASN A 11 -15.84 -15.39 25.32
N GLU A 12 -15.04 -15.61 26.37
CA GLU A 12 -14.38 -14.53 27.11
C GLU A 12 -13.28 -13.93 26.22
N MET A 13 -13.45 -12.67 25.78
CA MET A 13 -12.37 -11.91 25.12
C MET A 13 -11.16 -11.86 26.05
N LYS A 14 -9.96 -12.19 25.54
CA LYS A 14 -8.70 -12.02 26.26
C LYS A 14 -7.89 -10.91 25.63
N TYR A 15 -7.12 -10.18 26.45
CA TYR A 15 -6.35 -9.03 26.02
C TYR A 15 -4.85 -9.23 26.24
N GLU A 16 -4.02 -8.99 25.24
CA GLU A 16 -2.57 -8.89 25.46
C GLU A 16 -2.23 -7.64 26.28
N LYS A 17 -1.13 -7.69 27.04
CA LYS A 17 -0.68 -6.51 27.80
C LYS A 17 -0.43 -5.33 26.86
N SER A 18 0.21 -5.62 25.72
CA SER A 18 0.45 -4.69 24.64
C SER A 18 -0.83 -4.04 24.14
N GLU A 19 -1.98 -4.76 24.07
CA GLU A 19 -3.29 -4.23 23.65
C GLU A 19 -3.92 -3.33 24.72
N LEU A 20 -3.84 -3.72 26.00
CA LEU A 20 -4.38 -2.92 27.10
C LEU A 20 -3.57 -1.64 27.34
N GLU A 21 -2.27 -1.69 27.11
CA GLU A 21 -1.39 -0.52 27.12
C GLU A 21 -1.86 0.53 26.10
N LEU A 22 -2.55 0.13 25.02
CA LEU A 22 -3.05 1.02 23.97
C LEU A 22 -4.37 1.69 24.35
N MET A 23 -5.05 1.16 25.36
CA MET A 23 -6.36 1.64 25.79
C MET A 23 -6.25 2.82 26.75
N THR A 24 -7.25 3.69 26.71
CA THR A 24 -7.39 4.78 27.69
C THR A 24 -7.81 4.24 29.06
N THR A 25 -7.47 4.96 30.14
CA THR A 25 -7.94 4.67 31.50
C THR A 25 -9.47 4.51 31.57
N TYR A 26 -10.20 5.29 30.77
CA TYR A 26 -11.65 5.21 30.68
C TYR A 26 -12.12 3.87 30.09
N GLN A 27 -11.49 3.38 29.02
CA GLN A 27 -11.85 2.10 28.40
C GLN A 27 -11.48 0.91 29.27
N LEU A 28 -10.31 0.95 29.91
CA LEU A 28 -9.94 -0.07 30.88
C LEU A 28 -10.99 -0.15 32.01
N ARG A 29 -11.52 0.99 32.47
CA ARG A 29 -12.63 1.03 33.42
C ARG A 29 -13.93 0.43 32.85
N GLU A 30 -14.27 0.70 31.59
CA GLU A 30 -15.44 0.10 30.95
C GLU A 30 -15.26 -1.40 30.69
N ILE A 31 -14.06 -1.90 30.38
CA ILE A 31 -13.77 -3.34 30.34
C ILE A 31 -14.03 -3.94 31.71
N CYS A 32 -13.45 -3.34 32.76
CA CYS A 32 -13.70 -3.77 34.14
C CYS A 32 -15.18 -3.77 34.51
N ARG A 33 -15.97 -2.82 33.99
CA ARG A 33 -17.42 -2.71 34.22
C ARG A 33 -18.22 -3.74 33.43
N ARG A 34 -17.96 -3.86 32.12
CA ARG A 34 -18.66 -4.75 31.19
C ARG A 34 -18.44 -6.21 31.57
N GLU A 35 -17.20 -6.54 31.89
CA GLU A 35 -16.74 -7.88 32.22
C GLU A 35 -16.86 -8.18 33.73
N LYS A 36 -17.43 -7.24 34.50
CA LYS A 36 -17.66 -7.35 35.95
C LYS A 36 -16.40 -7.74 36.75
N ILE A 37 -15.23 -7.32 36.29
CA ILE A 37 -13.93 -7.59 36.91
C ILE A 37 -13.83 -6.88 38.26
N MET A 38 -14.54 -5.75 38.43
CA MET A 38 -14.53 -4.98 39.67
C MET A 38 -15.94 -4.75 40.23
N ASN A 39 -16.31 -5.55 41.23
CA ASN A 39 -17.41 -5.22 42.14
C ASN A 39 -16.87 -4.32 43.27
N GLY A 40 -17.01 -3.00 43.11
CA GLY A 40 -16.94 -2.05 44.23
C GLY A 40 -15.54 -1.72 44.78
N VAL A 41 -14.74 -0.93 44.05
CA VAL A 41 -13.59 -0.21 44.64
C VAL A 41 -13.90 1.28 44.67
N ILE A 42 -13.71 1.87 45.86
CA ILE A 42 -14.04 3.27 46.22
C ILE A 42 -12.94 4.27 45.77
N HIS A 43 -11.81 3.78 45.23
CA HIS A 43 -10.69 4.60 44.75
C HIS A 43 -10.49 4.56 43.23
N PRO A 44 -10.14 5.69 42.59
CA PRO A 44 -9.81 5.71 41.16
C PRO A 44 -8.45 5.03 40.94
N LEU A 45 -8.46 3.77 40.51
CA LEU A 45 -7.25 3.08 40.05
C LEU A 45 -6.60 3.85 38.89
N ASP A 46 -5.27 3.87 38.88
CA ASP A 46 -4.47 4.41 37.78
C ASP A 46 -4.46 3.47 36.56
N LYS A 47 -3.87 3.92 35.44
CA LYS A 47 -3.87 3.13 34.18
C LYS A 47 -3.11 1.81 34.35
N GLU A 48 -2.01 1.81 35.08
CA GLU A 48 -1.16 0.64 35.30
C GLU A 48 -1.89 -0.41 36.14
N GLU A 49 -2.55 0.01 37.21
CA GLU A 49 -3.36 -0.83 38.10
C GLU A 49 -4.57 -1.41 37.37
N LEU A 50 -5.22 -0.63 36.49
CA LEU A 50 -6.31 -1.12 35.65
C LEU A 50 -5.81 -2.16 34.63
N ILE A 51 -4.68 -1.90 33.97
CA ILE A 51 -4.06 -2.87 33.05
C ILE A 51 -3.71 -4.14 33.82
N GLN A 52 -3.04 -4.04 34.98
CA GLN A 52 -2.70 -5.21 35.80
C GLN A 52 -3.94 -5.97 36.23
N THR A 53 -5.01 -5.27 36.61
CA THR A 53 -6.28 -5.88 37.01
C THR A 53 -6.89 -6.62 35.82
N ILE A 54 -7.01 -5.99 34.65
CA ILE A 54 -7.55 -6.66 33.46
C ILE A 54 -6.64 -7.80 33.03
N MET A 55 -5.32 -7.66 33.07
CA MET A 55 -4.36 -8.73 32.78
C MET A 55 -4.52 -9.92 33.72
N ARG A 56 -4.86 -9.68 34.99
CA ARG A 56 -5.06 -10.74 35.98
C ARG A 56 -6.29 -11.60 35.69
N TYR A 57 -7.38 -10.98 35.24
CA TYR A 57 -8.66 -11.66 35.02
C TYR A 57 -8.88 -12.09 33.56
N MET A 58 -8.42 -11.28 32.62
CA MET A 58 -8.71 -11.35 31.18
C MET A 58 -7.44 -11.24 30.33
N GLY A 59 -6.24 -11.24 30.94
CA GLY A 59 -4.99 -11.13 30.21
C GLY A 59 -4.66 -12.38 29.40
N LYS A 60 -4.30 -12.19 28.14
CA LYS A 60 -3.51 -13.13 27.36
C LYS A 60 -2.08 -13.03 27.90
N ARG A 61 -1.62 -14.11 28.55
CA ARG A 61 -0.29 -14.16 29.15
C ARG A 61 0.77 -13.98 28.06
N GLN A 62 1.78 -13.15 28.31
CA GLN A 62 2.87 -12.87 27.39
C GLN A 62 3.63 -14.16 27.04
N ASP A 63 3.88 -14.38 25.75
CA ASP A 63 4.62 -15.54 25.27
C ASP A 63 6.11 -15.19 25.13
N PHE A 64 6.97 -15.86 25.89
CA PHE A 64 8.42 -15.70 25.85
C PHE A 64 9.03 -16.57 24.76
N LEU A 65 8.91 -16.13 23.51
CA LEU A 65 9.35 -16.87 22.33
C LEU A 65 10.69 -16.39 21.82
N ILE A 66 11.59 -17.33 21.51
CA ILE A 66 12.87 -17.02 20.87
C ILE A 66 12.60 -16.84 19.37
N CYS A 67 12.78 -15.61 18.89
CA CYS A 67 12.49 -15.21 17.50
C CYS A 67 13.69 -14.56 16.79
N ASP A 68 14.70 -14.08 17.52
CA ASP A 68 15.81 -13.32 16.96
C ASP A 68 17.15 -13.99 17.26
N LYS A 69 18.13 -13.78 16.38
CA LYS A 69 19.45 -14.35 16.59
C LYS A 69 20.19 -13.63 17.72
N LYS A 70 20.63 -14.37 18.74
CA LYS A 70 21.52 -13.86 19.80
C LYS A 70 22.86 -14.57 19.75
N LYS A 71 23.95 -13.79 19.71
CA LYS A 71 25.32 -14.33 19.77
C LYS A 71 25.50 -15.19 21.03
N GLY A 72 25.93 -16.44 20.85
CA GLY A 72 26.12 -17.40 21.95
C GLY A 72 24.83 -18.01 22.51
N GLY A 73 23.65 -17.64 21.98
CA GLY A 73 22.35 -18.04 22.54
C GLY A 73 22.05 -19.52 22.37
N GLU A 74 22.29 -20.05 21.17
CA GLU A 74 22.10 -21.47 20.86
C GLU A 74 23.05 -22.34 21.68
N GLU A 75 24.32 -21.93 21.81
CA GLU A 75 25.34 -22.66 22.57
C GLU A 75 24.98 -22.75 24.06
N ARG A 76 24.46 -21.65 24.66
CA ARG A 76 24.00 -21.66 26.06
C ARG A 76 22.86 -22.65 26.29
N VAL A 77 21.87 -22.65 25.39
CA VAL A 77 20.73 -23.56 25.47
C VAL A 77 21.16 -25.01 25.27
N GLU A 78 21.99 -25.27 24.25
CA GLU A 78 22.51 -26.61 23.98
C GLU A 78 23.34 -27.16 25.15
N GLU A 79 24.25 -26.35 25.70
CA GLU A 79 25.08 -26.74 26.84
C GLU A 79 24.23 -27.07 28.08
N PHE A 80 23.18 -26.30 28.33
CA PHE A 80 22.23 -26.58 29.41
C PHE A 80 21.49 -27.90 29.15
N LEU A 81 20.91 -28.11 27.96
CA LEU A 81 20.18 -29.32 27.63
C LEU A 81 21.07 -30.57 27.69
N LYS A 82 22.36 -30.46 27.36
CA LYS A 82 23.35 -31.55 27.47
C LYS A 82 23.68 -31.93 28.92
N LYS A 83 23.67 -30.97 29.85
CA LYS A 83 24.06 -31.18 31.26
C LYS A 83 22.89 -31.50 32.19
N THR A 84 21.71 -30.99 31.87
CA THR A 84 20.52 -31.08 32.72
C THR A 84 19.88 -32.47 32.67
N ARG A 85 19.34 -32.93 33.79
CA ARG A 85 18.58 -34.18 33.84
C ARG A 85 17.21 -33.99 33.17
N ILE A 86 16.98 -34.70 32.06
CA ILE A 86 15.71 -34.64 31.31
C ILE A 86 14.80 -35.81 31.70
N VAL A 87 13.56 -35.50 32.09
CA VAL A 87 12.50 -36.46 32.38
C VAL A 87 11.47 -36.42 31.25
N ILE A 88 11.35 -37.51 30.50
CA ILE A 88 10.38 -37.60 29.39
C ILE A 88 8.99 -37.90 29.96
N LYS A 89 8.03 -37.00 29.72
CA LYS A 89 6.62 -37.22 30.04
C LYS A 89 6.00 -38.22 29.07
N PRO A 90 5.36 -39.30 29.56
CA PRO A 90 4.65 -40.23 28.69
C PRO A 90 3.41 -39.53 28.10
N CYS A 91 3.36 -39.45 26.77
CA CYS A 91 2.18 -38.97 26.06
C CYS A 91 2.12 -39.64 24.68
N LYS A 92 1.13 -40.51 24.48
CA LYS A 92 0.92 -41.18 23.18
C LYS A 92 0.14 -40.33 22.18
N GLU A 93 -0.49 -39.26 22.67
CA GLU A 93 -1.36 -38.38 21.89
C GLU A 93 -0.59 -37.28 21.18
N LEU A 94 0.64 -36.96 21.61
CA LEU A 94 1.47 -35.97 20.95
C LEU A 94 2.25 -36.61 19.80
N TYR A 95 1.91 -36.18 18.58
CA TYR A 95 2.59 -36.57 17.36
C TYR A 95 2.76 -35.34 16.46
N CYS A 96 3.72 -35.43 15.54
CA CYS A 96 3.97 -34.47 14.47
C CYS A 96 4.03 -35.26 13.15
N GLN A 97 4.05 -34.56 12.02
CA GLN A 97 4.49 -35.17 10.76
C GLN A 97 5.83 -35.88 10.94
N SER A 98 6.01 -37.01 10.25
CA SER A 98 7.19 -37.87 10.38
C SER A 98 8.49 -37.19 9.97
N GLN A 99 8.43 -36.17 9.13
CA GLN A 99 9.59 -35.42 8.66
C GLN A 99 9.29 -33.92 8.71
N ILE A 100 10.29 -33.14 9.11
CA ILE A 100 10.28 -31.68 8.99
C ILE A 100 11.32 -31.28 7.95
N LEU A 101 10.90 -30.45 7.00
CA LEU A 101 11.76 -29.84 6.01
C LEU A 101 11.92 -28.37 6.36
N ALA A 102 13.17 -27.94 6.49
CA ALA A 102 13.54 -26.56 6.75
C ALA A 102 14.45 -26.03 5.65
N TYR A 103 14.43 -24.71 5.46
CA TYR A 103 15.22 -24.04 4.44
C TYR A 103 16.17 -23.03 5.09
N GLU A 104 17.43 -23.04 4.65
CA GLU A 104 18.46 -22.12 5.17
C GLU A 104 18.00 -20.66 4.99
N GLY A 105 18.04 -19.88 6.08
CA GLY A 105 17.68 -18.46 6.07
C GLY A 105 16.19 -18.15 5.90
N LEU A 106 15.31 -19.17 5.88
CA LEU A 106 13.86 -18.99 5.80
C LEU A 106 13.15 -19.41 7.10
N SER A 107 11.95 -18.89 7.29
CA SER A 107 11.06 -19.25 8.39
C SER A 107 10.28 -20.53 8.11
N ILE A 108 9.81 -21.13 9.20
CA ILE A 108 8.73 -22.13 9.19
C ILE A 108 7.49 -21.43 9.73
N GLU A 109 6.40 -21.42 8.97
CA GLU A 109 5.17 -20.71 9.28
C GLU A 109 3.97 -21.66 9.32
N TYR A 110 2.80 -21.15 9.70
CA TYR A 110 1.55 -21.91 9.79
C TYR A 110 1.16 -22.59 8.47
N TYR A 111 1.45 -21.97 7.32
CA TYR A 111 1.14 -22.54 6.00
C TYR A 111 2.04 -23.72 5.58
N ASP A 112 3.18 -23.93 6.26
CA ASP A 112 4.00 -25.13 6.06
C ASP A 112 3.32 -26.38 6.67
N GLY A 113 2.32 -26.17 7.54
CA GLY A 113 1.41 -27.21 8.00
C GLY A 113 1.98 -28.15 9.07
N TYR A 114 3.17 -27.88 9.60
CA TYR A 114 3.73 -28.66 10.72
C TYR A 114 2.94 -28.40 12.00
N THR A 115 2.31 -29.44 12.54
CA THR A 115 1.39 -29.30 13.68
C THR A 115 1.52 -30.44 14.68
N ILE A 116 1.14 -30.14 15.91
CA ILE A 116 0.90 -31.11 16.98
C ILE A 116 -0.51 -30.95 17.55
N PRO A 117 -1.11 -31.98 18.17
CA PRO A 117 -2.40 -31.84 18.84
C PRO A 117 -2.39 -30.77 19.93
N TYR A 118 -3.51 -30.05 20.08
CA TYR A 118 -3.59 -28.94 21.02
C TYR A 118 -3.36 -29.39 22.46
N LYS A 119 -2.47 -28.68 23.14
CA LYS A 119 -2.29 -28.80 24.59
C LYS A 119 -2.05 -27.43 25.19
N LYS A 120 -2.96 -26.99 26.06
CA LYS A 120 -2.95 -25.64 26.65
C LYS A 120 -1.64 -25.26 27.33
N GLU A 121 -0.95 -26.22 27.95
CA GLU A 121 0.33 -25.97 28.64
C GLU A 121 1.53 -25.74 27.68
N LEU A 122 1.38 -26.13 26.40
CA LEU A 122 2.38 -25.97 25.34
C LEU A 122 2.07 -24.81 24.39
N SER A 123 0.87 -24.24 24.48
CA SER A 123 0.52 -23.05 23.71
C SER A 123 1.37 -21.85 24.16
N GLY A 124 2.04 -21.20 23.21
CA GLY A 124 2.88 -20.04 23.44
C GLY A 124 4.25 -20.39 24.04
N THR A 125 4.79 -21.59 23.75
CA THR A 125 6.10 -22.03 24.26
C THR A 125 7.11 -22.31 23.16
N ASN A 126 8.39 -22.30 23.53
CA ASN A 126 9.49 -22.77 22.69
C ASN A 126 9.52 -24.31 22.69
N ALA A 127 9.92 -24.87 21.56
CA ALA A 127 10.23 -26.28 21.39
C ALA A 127 11.63 -26.41 20.76
N PHE A 128 12.37 -27.44 21.13
CA PHE A 128 13.77 -27.61 20.71
C PHE A 128 13.91 -28.92 19.96
N LEU A 129 14.37 -28.84 18.71
CA LEU A 129 14.67 -30.02 17.92
C LEU A 129 16.09 -30.48 18.23
N MET A 130 16.22 -31.69 18.76
CA MET A 130 17.49 -32.25 19.20
C MET A 130 17.88 -33.45 18.35
N GLY A 131 19.16 -33.55 18.02
CA GLY A 131 19.76 -34.77 17.48
C GLY A 131 20.02 -35.81 18.59
N SER A 132 20.24 -37.06 18.19
CA SER A 132 20.57 -38.16 19.13
C SER A 132 21.82 -37.93 19.98
N ASP A 133 22.71 -37.03 19.57
CA ASP A 133 23.91 -36.60 20.30
C ASP A 133 23.65 -35.38 21.21
N MET A 134 22.38 -35.01 21.41
CA MET A 134 21.94 -33.82 22.15
C MET A 134 22.44 -32.50 21.54
N THR A 135 22.80 -32.48 20.26
CA THR A 135 23.04 -31.25 19.50
C THR A 135 21.71 -30.57 19.20
N LEU A 136 21.67 -29.25 19.36
CA LEU A 136 20.50 -28.43 19.04
C LEU A 136 20.43 -28.18 17.54
N CYS A 137 19.43 -28.77 16.89
CA CYS A 137 19.25 -28.71 15.44
C CYS A 137 18.41 -27.52 14.99
N ALA A 138 17.39 -27.15 15.77
CA ALA A 138 16.52 -26.00 15.51
C ALA A 138 15.78 -25.56 16.78
N ILE A 139 15.51 -24.26 16.89
CA ILE A 139 14.59 -23.69 17.88
C ILE A 139 13.26 -23.41 17.18
N LEU A 140 12.17 -23.97 17.69
CA LEU A 140 10.81 -23.84 17.16
C LEU A 140 9.91 -23.15 18.20
N ASN A 141 8.78 -22.61 17.76
CA ASN A 141 7.74 -22.08 18.64
C ASN A 141 6.40 -22.79 18.38
N LEU A 142 5.67 -23.06 19.45
CA LEU A 142 4.34 -23.67 19.42
C LEU A 142 3.27 -22.58 19.54
N LYS A 143 2.61 -22.28 18.41
CA LYS A 143 1.64 -21.19 18.31
C LYS A 143 0.23 -21.70 18.00
N GLU A 144 -0.76 -21.03 18.57
CA GLU A 144 -2.15 -21.14 18.11
C GLU A 144 -2.30 -20.33 16.82
N HIS A 145 -3.17 -20.80 15.91
CA HIS A 145 -3.50 -20.06 14.69
C HIS A 145 -4.99 -20.24 14.37
N GLY A 146 -5.69 -19.13 14.15
CA GLY A 146 -7.14 -19.09 13.95
C GLY A 146 -7.96 -19.38 15.20
N GLU A 147 -9.29 -19.46 15.06
CA GLU A 147 -10.23 -19.64 16.18
C GLU A 147 -10.36 -21.11 16.66
N ARG A 148 -9.74 -22.08 15.97
CA ARG A 148 -9.87 -23.51 16.29
C ARG A 148 -8.72 -23.99 17.18
N GLN A 149 -9.01 -24.22 18.47
CA GLN A 149 -8.08 -24.77 19.47
C GLN A 149 -7.79 -26.28 19.31
N GLU A 150 -7.77 -26.81 18.08
CA GLU A 150 -7.57 -28.25 17.86
C GLU A 150 -6.09 -28.64 17.71
N LYS A 151 -5.24 -27.70 17.28
CA LYS A 151 -3.82 -27.95 16.99
C LYS A 151 -2.94 -26.78 17.41
N LEU A 152 -1.65 -27.07 17.61
CA LEU A 152 -0.58 -26.07 17.71
C LEU A 152 0.33 -26.20 16.49
N TYR A 153 0.73 -25.07 15.92
CA TYR A 153 1.64 -25.00 14.79
C TYR A 153 3.08 -24.88 15.26
N LEU A 154 3.98 -25.61 14.62
CA LEU A 154 5.41 -25.46 14.78
C LEU A 154 5.88 -24.34 13.83
N THR A 155 6.47 -23.29 14.40
CA THR A 155 6.98 -22.13 13.65
C THR A 155 8.45 -21.90 13.98
N LYS A 156 9.20 -21.24 13.10
CA LYS A 156 10.61 -20.88 13.27
C LYS A 156 10.84 -19.52 12.64
N ALA A 157 11.46 -18.59 13.35
CA ALA A 157 11.89 -17.33 12.74
C ALA A 157 13.06 -17.52 11.76
N ALA A 158 13.11 -16.74 10.68
CA ALA A 158 14.08 -16.90 9.59
C ALA A 158 15.55 -16.78 10.05
N GLU A 159 15.84 -15.93 11.04
CA GLU A 159 17.19 -15.63 11.52
C GLU A 159 17.83 -16.73 12.36
N LEU A 160 17.02 -17.65 12.91
CA LEU A 160 17.49 -18.75 13.76
C LEU A 160 18.16 -19.82 12.90
N GLU A 161 19.34 -20.28 13.33
CA GLU A 161 20.11 -21.25 12.57
C GLU A 161 19.45 -22.64 12.62
N ILE A 162 19.68 -23.40 11.56
CA ILE A 162 19.23 -24.78 11.44
C ILE A 162 20.41 -25.64 11.00
N ARG A 163 20.53 -26.84 11.56
CA ARG A 163 21.60 -27.77 11.22
C ARG A 163 21.12 -29.20 11.28
N GLU A 164 21.59 -30.02 10.34
CA GLU A 164 21.44 -31.47 10.42
C GLU A 164 22.56 -32.09 11.26
N THR A 165 22.29 -33.27 11.81
CA THR A 165 23.31 -34.10 12.46
C THR A 165 23.59 -35.35 11.62
N GLN A 166 24.76 -35.96 11.81
CA GLN A 166 25.14 -37.17 11.06
C GLN A 166 24.20 -38.36 11.33
N ARG A 167 23.57 -38.40 12.51
CA ARG A 167 22.62 -39.45 12.90
C ARG A 167 21.20 -38.94 12.73
N LYS A 168 20.44 -39.54 11.82
CA LYS A 168 19.04 -39.22 11.52
C LYS A 168 18.05 -39.75 12.56
N ASP A 169 18.32 -39.47 13.84
CA ASP A 169 17.40 -39.73 14.95
C ASP A 169 17.19 -38.40 15.67
N TYR A 170 16.02 -37.82 15.43
CA TYR A 170 15.65 -36.48 15.87
C TYR A 170 14.45 -36.52 16.80
N ARG A 171 14.44 -35.63 17.79
CA ARG A 171 13.33 -35.51 18.74
C ARG A 171 13.02 -34.05 18.99
N ILE A 172 11.73 -33.71 18.94
CA ILE A 172 11.24 -32.39 19.37
C ILE A 172 10.98 -32.48 20.88
N PHE A 173 11.62 -31.61 21.65
CA PHE A 173 11.35 -31.39 23.06
C PHE A 173 10.37 -30.23 23.22
N CYS A 174 9.13 -30.57 23.55
CA CYS A 174 8.10 -29.59 23.91
C CYS A 174 8.03 -29.51 25.43
N MET A 175 7.97 -28.30 25.97
CA MET A 175 8.01 -28.08 27.41
C MET A 175 6.94 -27.09 27.86
N GLY A 176 6.59 -27.18 29.14
CA GLY A 176 5.68 -26.25 29.77
C GLY A 176 6.26 -24.84 29.84
N ARG A 177 5.37 -23.87 30.03
CA ARG A 177 5.69 -22.43 30.01
C ARG A 177 6.86 -22.02 30.91
N GLN A 178 6.90 -22.46 32.16
CA GLN A 178 7.98 -22.07 33.09
C GLN A 178 9.37 -22.46 32.56
N THR A 179 9.52 -23.70 32.10
CA THR A 179 10.78 -24.18 31.52
C THR A 179 11.13 -23.42 30.23
N SER A 180 10.13 -23.19 29.38
CA SER A 180 10.28 -22.43 28.14
C SER A 180 10.76 -20.99 28.39
N GLU A 181 10.21 -20.33 29.40
CA GLU A 181 10.57 -18.96 29.83
C GLU A 181 12.00 -18.92 30.41
N SER A 182 12.36 -19.86 31.28
CA SER A 182 13.75 -19.98 31.76
C SER A 182 14.75 -20.14 30.60
N LEU A 183 14.41 -20.95 29.60
CA LEU A 183 15.27 -21.15 28.42
C LEU A 183 15.31 -19.94 27.49
N TYR A 184 14.20 -19.18 27.38
CA TYR A 184 14.19 -17.89 26.70
C TYR A 184 15.20 -16.93 27.35
N HIS A 185 15.12 -16.72 28.67
CA HIS A 185 16.05 -15.83 29.38
C HIS A 185 17.50 -16.31 29.26
N LEU A 186 17.74 -17.62 29.34
CA LEU A 186 19.06 -18.22 29.12
C LEU A 186 19.58 -17.91 27.70
N TYR A 187 18.73 -18.06 26.69
CA TYR A 187 19.08 -17.77 25.29
C TYR A 187 19.48 -16.30 25.11
N TYR A 188 18.76 -15.35 25.71
CA TYR A 188 19.08 -13.92 25.59
C TYR A 188 20.24 -13.47 26.51
N GLY A 189 20.72 -14.34 27.40
CA GLY A 189 21.83 -14.07 28.32
C GLY A 189 21.39 -13.29 29.57
N GLU A 190 20.10 -13.36 29.90
CA GLU A 190 19.51 -12.71 31.06
C GLU A 190 19.68 -13.56 32.32
N HIS A 191 19.68 -12.92 33.49
CA HIS A 191 19.75 -13.62 34.76
C HIS A 191 18.45 -14.41 35.01
N THR A 192 18.57 -15.73 35.08
CA THR A 192 17.44 -16.63 35.36
C THR A 192 17.86 -17.78 36.26
N ILE A 193 16.90 -18.34 37.00
CA ILE A 193 17.10 -19.53 37.82
C ILE A 193 16.82 -20.74 36.92
N LEU A 194 17.85 -21.53 36.67
CA LEU A 194 17.75 -22.73 35.86
C LEU A 194 17.35 -23.94 36.72
N PRO A 195 16.37 -24.75 36.27
CA PRO A 195 15.96 -25.94 37.01
C PRO A 195 17.01 -27.06 36.93
N GLU A 196 17.23 -27.78 38.03
CA GLU A 196 18.16 -28.93 38.07
C GLU A 196 17.71 -30.12 37.20
N HIS A 197 16.40 -30.24 37.00
CA HIS A 197 15.80 -31.22 36.11
C HIS A 197 14.65 -30.59 35.33
N ILE A 198 14.46 -31.02 34.08
CA ILE A 198 13.38 -30.54 33.21
C ILE A 198 12.47 -31.68 32.80
N GLU A 199 11.18 -31.39 32.75
CA GLU A 199 10.17 -32.30 32.20
C GLU A 199 9.82 -31.88 30.77
N VAL A 200 9.95 -32.81 29.82
CA VAL A 200 9.67 -32.55 28.40
C VAL A 200 8.75 -33.61 27.83
N TYR A 201 7.86 -33.21 26.92
CA TYR A 201 7.27 -34.11 25.96
C TYR A 201 8.25 -34.33 24.82
N SER A 202 8.46 -35.58 24.43
CA SER A 202 9.40 -35.93 23.38
C SER A 202 8.66 -36.53 22.19
N ILE A 203 8.72 -35.85 21.05
CA ILE A 203 8.10 -36.29 19.80
C ILE A 203 9.22 -36.76 18.86
N PRO A 204 9.32 -38.06 18.54
CA PRO A 204 10.33 -38.55 17.60
C PRO A 204 9.97 -38.16 16.16
N LEU A 205 10.99 -37.85 15.36
CA LEU A 205 10.88 -37.66 13.91
C LEU A 205 11.69 -38.74 13.18
N ILE A 206 11.22 -39.14 12.01
CA ILE A 206 11.98 -40.02 11.09
C ILE A 206 13.15 -39.25 10.50
N ASP A 207 12.95 -37.98 10.14
CA ASP A 207 14.02 -37.16 9.58
C ASP A 207 13.79 -35.65 9.81
N PHE A 208 14.89 -34.90 9.81
CA PHE A 208 14.90 -33.45 9.71
C PHE A 208 15.87 -33.08 8.60
N VAL A 209 15.35 -32.43 7.57
CA VAL A 209 16.12 -32.12 6.36
C VAL A 209 16.23 -30.61 6.21
N VAL A 210 17.45 -30.14 6.01
CA VAL A 210 17.79 -28.75 5.73
C VAL A 210 18.14 -28.64 4.26
N ARG A 211 17.41 -27.79 3.54
CA ARG A 211 17.66 -27.49 2.13
C ARG A 211 18.04 -26.05 1.93
N LYS A 212 18.65 -25.78 0.77
CA LYS A 212 18.81 -24.41 0.29
C LYS A 212 17.56 -23.99 -0.48
N PRO A 213 17.09 -22.74 -0.31
CA PRO A 213 16.00 -22.21 -1.12
C PRO A 213 16.32 -22.29 -2.61
N VAL A 214 15.33 -22.62 -3.42
CA VAL A 214 15.51 -22.69 -4.88
C VAL A 214 15.58 -21.28 -5.43
N THR A 215 16.66 -20.95 -6.14
CA THR A 215 16.79 -19.62 -6.77
C THR A 215 15.90 -19.56 -8.00
N LEU A 216 14.99 -18.57 -8.05
CA LEU A 216 14.09 -18.41 -9.19
C LEU A 216 14.82 -17.89 -10.42
N MET A 217 14.45 -18.43 -11.58
CA MET A 217 15.00 -18.06 -12.89
C MET A 217 14.39 -16.78 -13.47
N LEU A 218 13.14 -16.48 -13.07
CA LEU A 218 12.39 -15.30 -13.46
C LEU A 218 12.33 -14.31 -12.28
N PRO A 219 12.31 -13.00 -12.55
CA PRO A 219 12.07 -12.01 -11.51
C PRO A 219 10.72 -12.23 -10.81
N MET A 220 10.68 -11.88 -9.52
CA MET A 220 9.41 -11.63 -8.83
C MET A 220 8.76 -10.38 -9.44
N ALA A 221 7.44 -10.35 -9.57
CA ALA A 221 6.71 -9.15 -9.96
C ALA A 221 6.00 -8.52 -8.76
N ILE A 222 6.07 -7.20 -8.64
CA ILE A 222 5.37 -6.40 -7.63
C ILE A 222 4.58 -5.28 -8.32
N ASP A 223 3.29 -5.22 -8.00
CA ASP A 223 2.45 -4.07 -8.31
C ASP A 223 2.32 -3.19 -7.06
N PHE A 224 3.07 -2.09 -7.02
CA PHE A 224 3.08 -1.16 -5.90
C PHE A 224 1.98 -0.11 -6.08
N GLY A 225 0.79 -0.36 -5.51
CA GLY A 225 -0.33 0.56 -5.57
C GLY A 225 -0.43 1.51 -4.37
N SER A 226 -1.11 2.65 -4.56
CA SER A 226 -1.35 3.67 -3.51
C SER A 226 -2.03 3.13 -2.26
N VAL A 227 -3.01 2.24 -2.43
CA VAL A 227 -3.81 1.70 -1.31
C VAL A 227 -3.40 0.27 -0.98
N ASN A 228 -3.09 -0.54 -1.99
CA ASN A 228 -2.65 -1.92 -1.79
C ASN A 228 -1.55 -2.27 -2.77
N THR A 229 -0.67 -3.16 -2.32
CA THR A 229 0.42 -3.77 -3.06
C THR A 229 0.11 -5.24 -3.29
N THR A 230 0.47 -5.74 -4.47
CA THR A 230 0.36 -7.14 -4.85
C THR A 230 1.71 -7.64 -5.31
N ALA A 231 2.00 -8.92 -5.04
CA ALA A 231 3.20 -9.55 -5.57
C ALA A 231 2.99 -11.00 -5.96
N GLY A 232 3.78 -11.47 -6.93
CA GLY A 232 3.73 -12.85 -7.41
C GLY A 232 5.03 -13.32 -8.05
N VAL A 233 5.10 -14.63 -8.24
CA VAL A 233 6.22 -15.31 -8.90
C VAL A 233 5.68 -16.33 -9.90
N TYR A 234 6.45 -16.63 -10.94
CA TYR A 234 6.19 -17.76 -11.83
C TYR A 234 7.01 -18.96 -11.36
N LEU A 235 6.34 -20.09 -11.10
CA LEU A 235 6.98 -21.32 -10.62
C LEU A 235 6.97 -22.35 -11.74
N ASP A 236 8.13 -22.56 -12.37
CA ASP A 236 8.30 -23.50 -13.49
C ASP A 236 8.56 -24.93 -13.00
N SER A 237 8.49 -25.91 -13.91
CA SER A 237 8.79 -27.31 -13.59
C SER A 237 10.17 -27.51 -12.96
N ALA A 238 11.17 -26.71 -13.34
CA ALA A 238 12.51 -26.77 -12.74
C ALA A 238 12.50 -26.41 -11.25
N TYR A 239 11.69 -25.44 -10.84
CA TYR A 239 11.47 -25.15 -9.41
C TYR A 239 10.87 -26.37 -8.69
N PHE A 240 9.84 -27.02 -9.24
CA PHE A 240 9.20 -28.18 -8.61
C PHE A 240 10.12 -29.41 -8.55
N GLU A 241 10.97 -29.61 -9.55
CA GLU A 241 12.00 -30.67 -9.53
C GLU A 241 13.01 -30.48 -8.39
N ASN A 242 13.43 -29.25 -8.11
CA ASN A 242 14.39 -28.94 -7.05
C ASN A 242 13.76 -28.95 -5.64
N VAL A 243 12.52 -28.47 -5.52
CA VAL A 243 11.77 -28.47 -4.26
C VAL A 243 11.29 -29.89 -3.92
N GLY A 244 10.85 -30.67 -4.90
CA GLY A 244 10.36 -32.05 -4.74
C GLY A 244 8.94 -32.15 -4.16
N GLU A 245 8.28 -33.29 -4.37
CA GLU A 245 6.85 -33.50 -4.03
C GLU A 245 6.50 -33.29 -2.55
N GLN A 246 7.41 -33.63 -1.63
CA GLN A 246 7.20 -33.49 -0.18
C GLN A 246 7.22 -32.03 0.31
N ALA A 247 7.79 -31.15 -0.49
CA ALA A 247 7.99 -29.75 -0.18
C ALA A 247 7.15 -28.82 -1.05
N ALA A 248 6.34 -29.37 -1.96
CA ALA A 248 5.36 -28.64 -2.73
C ALA A 248 4.46 -27.91 -1.73
N VAL A 249 4.76 -26.63 -1.52
CA VAL A 249 4.01 -25.74 -0.62
C VAL A 249 2.55 -25.89 -1.05
N LYS A 250 1.71 -26.36 -0.13
CA LYS A 250 0.30 -26.65 -0.42
C LYS A 250 -0.31 -25.46 -1.17
N ASN A 251 -0.99 -25.74 -2.27
CA ASN A 251 -1.67 -24.78 -3.14
C ASN A 251 -0.78 -23.98 -4.12
N CYS A 252 0.50 -24.33 -4.31
CA CYS A 252 1.28 -23.81 -5.44
C CYS A 252 0.91 -24.52 -6.75
N ARG A 253 0.95 -23.78 -7.85
CA ARG A 253 0.59 -24.26 -9.19
C ARG A 253 1.81 -24.25 -10.11
N GLU A 254 2.05 -25.39 -10.74
CA GLU A 254 3.16 -25.59 -11.66
C GLU A 254 2.92 -24.93 -13.01
N ASN A 255 3.96 -24.29 -13.56
CA ASN A 255 3.93 -23.53 -14.81
C ASN A 255 2.87 -22.41 -14.83
N GLU A 256 2.52 -21.92 -13.65
CA GLU A 256 1.53 -20.88 -13.41
C GLU A 256 2.10 -19.75 -12.53
N ILE A 257 1.36 -18.65 -12.49
CA ILE A 257 1.63 -17.52 -11.62
C ILE A 257 1.08 -17.84 -10.22
N ASN A 258 1.91 -17.61 -9.22
CA ASN A 258 1.61 -17.85 -7.82
C ASN A 258 1.74 -16.54 -7.03
N TYR A 259 0.65 -16.10 -6.40
CA TYR A 259 0.61 -14.83 -5.65
C TYR A 259 1.04 -15.00 -4.20
N THR A 260 1.71 -13.98 -3.68
CA THR A 260 2.08 -13.92 -2.27
C THR A 260 0.85 -13.66 -1.42
N ALA A 261 0.60 -14.52 -0.45
CA ALA A 261 -0.45 -14.37 0.54
C ALA A 261 0.08 -13.67 1.80
N PHE A 262 -0.72 -12.77 2.36
CA PHE A 262 -0.44 -11.98 3.56
C PHE A 262 -1.54 -12.21 4.60
N GLU A 263 -1.17 -12.28 5.90
CA GLU A 263 -2.14 -12.47 6.98
C GLU A 263 -2.86 -11.16 7.31
N ASP A 264 -4.19 -11.18 7.22
CA ASP A 264 -5.02 -10.02 7.59
C ASP A 264 -5.52 -10.07 9.05
N GLY A 265 -5.34 -11.20 9.72
CA GLY A 265 -5.76 -11.47 11.10
C GLY A 265 -6.96 -12.42 11.23
N ALA A 266 -7.76 -12.57 10.16
CA ALA A 266 -8.86 -13.54 10.08
C ALA A 266 -8.58 -14.66 9.05
N GLY A 267 -7.74 -14.39 8.06
CA GLY A 267 -7.31 -15.32 7.03
C GLY A 267 -6.11 -14.80 6.22
N GLU A 268 -6.01 -15.26 4.99
CA GLU A 268 -4.98 -14.88 4.02
C GLU A 268 -5.58 -13.98 2.92
N SER A 269 -4.82 -12.96 2.52
CA SER A 269 -5.17 -12.04 1.44
C SER A 269 -3.99 -11.90 0.47
N MET A 270 -4.26 -11.87 -0.84
CA MET A 270 -3.24 -11.58 -1.87
C MET A 270 -2.93 -10.07 -1.98
N LEU A 271 -3.62 -9.25 -1.17
CA LEU A 271 -3.54 -7.80 -1.19
C LEU A 271 -2.94 -7.33 0.12
N LEU A 272 -1.73 -6.77 0.06
CA LEU A 272 -1.10 -6.13 1.20
C LEU A 272 -1.48 -4.64 1.21
N PRO A 273 -2.07 -4.09 2.28
CA PRO A 273 -2.25 -2.65 2.38
C PRO A 273 -0.91 -1.91 2.29
N SER A 274 -0.85 -0.83 1.50
CA SER A 274 0.35 0.00 1.35
C SER A 274 0.47 0.99 2.51
N VAL A 275 0.59 0.45 3.73
CA VAL A 275 0.58 1.20 4.99
C VAL A 275 1.79 0.82 5.83
N ILE A 276 2.43 1.81 6.45
CA ILE A 276 3.62 1.63 7.28
C ILE A 276 3.38 2.28 8.64
N GLY A 277 3.56 1.53 9.73
CA GLY A 277 3.38 2.01 11.09
C GLY A 277 4.67 1.99 11.89
N VAL A 278 4.87 2.96 12.78
CA VAL A 278 6.03 3.03 13.68
C VAL A 278 5.66 2.41 15.03
N LEU A 279 6.26 1.26 15.35
CA LEU A 279 6.04 0.56 16.61
C LEU A 279 6.91 1.13 17.74
N ALA A 280 8.20 1.34 17.48
CA ALA A 280 9.15 1.85 18.45
C ALA A 280 10.29 2.60 17.75
N VAL A 281 10.78 3.66 18.38
CA VAL A 281 11.99 4.38 17.98
C VAL A 281 13.08 4.05 18.99
N GLU A 282 14.11 3.31 18.58
CA GLU A 282 15.22 2.88 19.46
C GLU A 282 16.53 3.55 19.04
N GLU A 283 17.57 3.50 19.89
CA GLU A 283 18.83 4.23 19.64
C GLU A 283 19.55 3.74 18.37
N GLU A 284 19.51 2.44 18.09
CA GLU A 284 20.21 1.83 16.95
C GLU A 284 19.29 1.65 15.73
N ASP A 285 18.10 1.09 15.91
CA ASP A 285 17.15 0.81 14.81
C ASP A 285 15.69 1.05 15.25
N ASP A 286 14.88 1.52 14.32
CA ASP A 286 13.46 1.75 14.53
C ASP A 286 12.67 0.48 14.16
N LYS A 287 11.61 0.18 14.90
CA LYS A 287 10.74 -0.97 14.62
C LYS A 287 9.53 -0.51 13.82
N LEU A 288 9.46 -0.96 12.58
CA LEU A 288 8.35 -0.68 11.65
C LEU A 288 7.42 -1.88 11.54
N LEU A 289 6.14 -1.60 11.31
CA LEU A 289 5.09 -2.56 10.95
C LEU A 289 4.61 -2.26 9.53
N PHE A 290 4.19 -3.30 8.81
CA PHE A 290 3.82 -3.19 7.40
C PHE A 290 2.44 -3.80 7.13
N GLY A 291 1.66 -3.15 6.27
CA GLY A 291 0.34 -3.58 5.83
C GLY A 291 -0.63 -3.85 6.97
N TYR A 292 -1.12 -5.08 7.08
CA TYR A 292 -2.13 -5.43 8.08
C TYR A 292 -1.64 -5.26 9.53
N ASP A 293 -0.36 -5.44 9.81
CA ASP A 293 0.21 -5.16 11.14
C ASP A 293 0.15 -3.66 11.48
N ALA A 294 0.47 -2.79 10.50
CA ALA A 294 0.37 -1.34 10.66
C ALA A 294 -1.09 -0.89 10.84
N ILE A 295 -2.02 -1.50 10.10
CA ILE A 295 -3.46 -1.25 10.25
C ILE A 295 -3.95 -1.70 11.63
N ARG A 296 -3.53 -2.87 12.12
CA ARG A 296 -3.87 -3.32 13.48
C ARG A 296 -3.35 -2.34 14.53
N LEU A 297 -2.13 -1.84 14.37
CA LEU A 297 -1.56 -0.82 15.27
C LEU A 297 -2.42 0.45 15.31
N ALA A 298 -2.81 0.98 14.13
CA ALA A 298 -3.66 2.16 13.99
C ALA A 298 -5.09 1.93 14.53
N ASN A 299 -5.62 0.72 14.34
CA ASN A 299 -6.94 0.34 14.86
C ASN A 299 -6.93 0.14 16.36
N ALA A 300 -5.80 -0.26 16.96
CA ALA A 300 -5.70 -0.46 18.40
C ALA A 300 -5.37 0.83 19.17
N SER A 301 -4.87 1.88 18.51
CA SER A 301 -4.60 3.18 19.17
C SER A 301 -5.85 4.01 19.44
N TYR A 302 -5.85 4.70 20.59
CA TYR A 302 -6.93 5.58 21.02
C TYR A 302 -6.45 6.99 21.32
N VAL A 303 -7.20 7.98 20.81
CA VAL A 303 -7.42 9.41 21.16
C VAL A 303 -6.20 10.31 21.46
N ASP A 304 -5.08 9.83 22.00
CA ASP A 304 -3.92 10.64 22.45
C ASP A 304 -2.54 10.08 22.03
N GLU A 305 -2.47 9.01 21.24
CA GLU A 305 -1.21 8.35 20.93
C GLU A 305 -0.54 8.96 19.68
N GLY A 306 0.62 9.61 19.89
CA GLY A 306 1.29 10.39 18.86
C GLY A 306 2.35 9.64 18.08
N PHE A 307 2.07 8.42 17.65
CA PHE A 307 2.95 7.65 16.78
C PHE A 307 2.58 7.83 15.30
N CYS A 308 3.54 7.56 14.42
CA CYS A 308 3.35 7.72 12.98
C CYS A 308 2.77 6.47 12.31
N VAL A 309 1.76 6.68 11.46
CA VAL A 309 1.25 5.70 10.50
C VAL A 309 1.14 6.41 9.17
N PHE A 310 1.84 5.89 8.17
CA PHE A 310 1.92 6.44 6.83
C PHE A 310 1.01 5.66 5.88
N TYR A 311 0.14 6.40 5.21
CA TYR A 311 -0.77 5.91 4.16
C TYR A 311 -0.34 6.52 2.83
N ASP A 312 -0.74 5.89 1.72
CA ASP A 312 -0.45 6.38 0.36
C ASP A 312 1.05 6.62 0.09
N VAL A 313 1.89 5.74 0.62
CA VAL A 313 3.36 5.82 0.53
C VAL A 313 3.89 5.69 -0.91
N LYS A 314 3.05 5.32 -1.90
CA LYS A 314 3.39 5.36 -3.34
C LYS A 314 3.72 6.79 -3.78
N ARG A 315 3.10 7.82 -3.19
CA ARG A 315 3.36 9.23 -3.54
C ARG A 315 4.78 9.68 -3.22
N TRP A 316 5.44 9.01 -2.29
CA TRP A 316 6.81 9.35 -1.89
C TRP A 316 7.83 9.14 -2.98
N ILE A 317 7.52 8.45 -4.08
CA ILE A 317 8.48 8.09 -5.11
C ILE A 317 9.03 9.32 -5.85
N GLY A 318 8.25 10.38 -6.03
CA GLY A 318 8.75 11.63 -6.62
C GLY A 318 9.76 12.36 -5.73
N GLU A 319 9.66 12.16 -4.42
CA GLU A 319 10.46 12.86 -3.39
C GLU A 319 11.03 11.88 -2.36
N TYR A 320 11.56 10.74 -2.82
CA TYR A 320 11.96 9.64 -1.92
C TYR A 320 13.20 9.98 -1.06
N GLU A 321 13.94 11.02 -1.41
CA GLU A 321 15.09 11.53 -0.64
C GLU A 321 14.68 12.41 0.55
N LYS A 322 13.42 12.85 0.61
CA LYS A 322 12.93 13.69 1.71
C LYS A 322 12.94 12.93 3.03
N GLU A 323 13.23 13.66 4.11
CA GLU A 323 13.18 13.14 5.46
C GLU A 323 11.79 13.30 6.07
N GLU A 324 11.35 12.28 6.80
CA GLU A 324 10.11 12.26 7.57
C GLU A 324 10.43 12.16 9.06
N GLU A 325 9.73 12.93 9.89
CA GLU A 325 9.80 12.76 11.34
C GLU A 325 8.96 11.54 11.73
N ILE A 326 9.62 10.47 12.16
CA ILE A 326 8.97 9.33 12.78
C ILE A 326 8.88 9.53 14.29
N VAL A 327 7.72 9.18 14.84
CA VAL A 327 7.46 9.24 16.28
C VAL A 327 6.83 7.92 16.70
N ASP A 328 7.25 7.40 17.86
CA ASP A 328 6.62 6.24 18.46
C ASP A 328 5.63 6.61 19.57
N ARG A 329 5.02 5.59 20.19
CA ARG A 329 4.04 5.79 21.26
C ARG A 329 4.60 6.45 22.51
N GLN A 330 5.90 6.29 22.77
CA GLN A 330 6.59 6.91 23.91
C GLN A 330 6.94 8.38 23.61
N GLY A 331 6.67 8.86 22.38
CA GLY A 331 7.00 10.20 21.93
C GLY A 331 8.48 10.36 21.56
N ARG A 332 9.22 9.26 21.44
CA ARG A 332 10.60 9.25 20.93
C ARG A 332 10.53 9.55 19.43
N ARG A 333 11.45 10.39 18.96
CA ARG A 333 11.44 10.94 17.60
C ARG A 333 12.75 10.72 16.88
N ARG A 334 12.68 10.57 15.57
CA ARG A 334 13.84 10.48 14.68
C ARG A 334 13.46 10.99 13.29
N LEU A 335 14.40 11.60 12.58
CA LEU A 335 14.26 11.89 11.16
C LEU A 335 14.79 10.71 10.35
N VAL A 336 13.99 10.20 9.42
CA VAL A 336 14.35 9.06 8.56
C VAL A 336 14.01 9.38 7.12
N LYS A 337 14.89 9.02 6.18
CA LYS A 337 14.62 9.19 4.75
C LYS A 337 13.47 8.29 4.29
N ARG A 338 12.57 8.81 3.45
CA ARG A 338 11.51 8.01 2.81
C ARG A 338 12.10 6.78 2.09
N ALA A 339 13.25 6.93 1.44
CA ALA A 339 14.01 5.86 0.78
C ALA A 339 14.25 4.64 1.68
N GLU A 340 14.63 4.87 2.93
CA GLU A 340 14.94 3.81 3.91
C GLU A 340 13.67 3.07 4.34
N ILE A 341 12.60 3.82 4.61
CA ILE A 341 11.29 3.28 4.96
C ILE A 341 10.74 2.42 3.81
N LEU A 342 10.81 2.92 2.57
CA LEU A 342 10.39 2.21 1.37
C LEU A 342 11.22 0.95 1.14
N ARG A 343 12.56 1.00 1.29
CA ARG A 343 13.44 -0.18 1.21
C ARG A 343 12.96 -1.28 2.15
N ARG A 344 12.68 -0.94 3.41
CA ARG A 344 12.22 -1.92 4.41
C ARG A 344 10.85 -2.51 4.06
N PHE A 345 9.94 -1.71 3.50
CA PHE A 345 8.64 -2.19 3.01
C PHE A 345 8.78 -3.21 1.86
N PHE A 346 9.62 -2.94 0.85
CA PHE A 346 9.84 -3.90 -0.23
C PHE A 346 10.58 -5.15 0.22
N LEU A 347 11.58 -5.02 1.10
CA LEU A 347 12.25 -6.18 1.70
C LEU A 347 11.29 -7.05 2.51
N TYR A 348 10.31 -6.45 3.20
CA TYR A 348 9.25 -7.20 3.88
C TYR A 348 8.44 -8.05 2.88
N ILE A 349 8.02 -7.47 1.76
CA ILE A 349 7.28 -8.17 0.70
C ILE A 349 8.12 -9.32 0.12
N ILE A 350 9.36 -9.05 -0.29
CA ILE A 350 10.29 -10.04 -0.84
C ILE A 350 10.46 -11.20 0.14
N ARG A 351 10.76 -10.91 1.41
CA ARG A 351 10.91 -11.95 2.45
C ARG A 351 9.64 -12.76 2.65
N LYS A 352 8.45 -12.14 2.64
CA LYS A 352 7.18 -12.87 2.73
C LYS A 352 7.00 -13.83 1.55
N THR A 353 7.35 -13.41 0.34
CA THR A 353 7.33 -14.25 -0.87
C THR A 353 8.33 -15.40 -0.80
N GLU A 354 9.59 -15.14 -0.41
CA GLU A 354 10.61 -16.19 -0.25
C GLU A 354 10.20 -17.23 0.78
N ASN A 355 9.67 -16.81 1.93
CA ASN A 355 9.19 -17.72 2.95
C ASN A 355 7.96 -18.52 2.49
N ARG A 356 7.06 -17.89 1.73
CA ARG A 356 5.87 -18.57 1.21
C ARG A 356 6.23 -19.65 0.19
N PHE A 357 7.14 -19.36 -0.74
CA PHE A 357 7.48 -20.25 -1.85
C PHE A 357 8.80 -21.00 -1.65
N LYS A 358 9.41 -20.92 -0.47
CA LYS A 358 10.69 -21.57 -0.14
C LYS A 358 11.77 -21.37 -1.22
N CYS A 359 11.81 -20.16 -1.75
CA CYS A 359 12.65 -19.79 -2.89
C CYS A 359 13.60 -18.64 -2.52
N ARG A 360 14.58 -18.40 -3.39
CA ARG A 360 15.42 -17.19 -3.34
C ARG A 360 15.12 -16.33 -4.56
N ILE A 361 14.74 -15.09 -4.29
CA ILE A 361 14.54 -14.05 -5.29
C ILE A 361 15.87 -13.37 -5.54
N SER A 362 16.29 -13.38 -6.81
CA SER A 362 17.51 -12.73 -7.30
C SER A 362 17.22 -11.41 -8.01
N GLN A 363 16.00 -11.26 -8.55
CA GLN A 363 15.57 -10.10 -9.33
C GLN A 363 14.13 -9.74 -9.01
N VAL A 364 13.79 -8.45 -9.05
CA VAL A 364 12.43 -7.96 -8.82
C VAL A 364 12.04 -7.02 -9.95
N HIS A 365 10.93 -7.31 -10.64
CA HIS A 365 10.26 -6.38 -11.55
C HIS A 365 9.16 -5.66 -10.77
N ILE A 366 9.15 -4.34 -10.82
CA ILE A 366 8.13 -3.52 -10.18
C ILE A 366 7.45 -2.69 -11.25
N SER A 367 6.14 -2.82 -11.39
CA SER A 367 5.39 -1.99 -12.32
C SER A 367 5.38 -0.54 -11.86
N SER A 368 5.39 0.37 -12.83
CA SER A 368 5.41 1.82 -12.58
C SER A 368 4.28 2.52 -13.34
N PRO A 369 3.72 3.63 -12.82
CA PRO A 369 2.89 4.52 -13.61
C PRO A 369 3.69 5.06 -14.80
N VAL A 370 3.03 5.30 -15.93
CA VAL A 370 3.68 5.76 -17.17
C VAL A 370 4.49 7.04 -16.96
N LYS A 371 3.93 8.00 -16.20
CA LYS A 371 4.57 9.29 -15.87
C LYS A 371 5.80 9.16 -14.99
N GLN A 372 5.83 8.19 -14.08
CA GLN A 372 6.84 8.12 -13.02
C GLN A 372 7.89 7.03 -13.29
N LYS A 373 7.92 6.49 -14.51
CA LYS A 373 8.79 5.38 -14.91
C LYS A 373 10.27 5.65 -14.62
N HIS A 374 10.75 6.88 -14.85
CA HIS A 374 12.12 7.26 -14.53
C HIS A 374 12.36 7.30 -13.01
N TYR A 375 11.51 7.99 -12.23
CA TYR A 375 11.65 8.06 -10.77
C TYR A 375 11.60 6.69 -10.10
N PHE A 376 10.68 5.83 -10.52
CA PHE A 376 10.59 4.45 -10.06
C PHE A 376 11.92 3.71 -10.30
N ARG A 377 12.42 3.75 -11.54
CA ARG A 377 13.68 3.10 -11.90
C ARG A 377 14.87 3.63 -11.11
N ARG A 378 14.97 4.96 -10.95
CA ARG A 378 16.06 5.60 -10.20
C ARG A 378 16.01 5.20 -8.73
N MET A 379 14.84 5.37 -8.09
CA MET A 379 14.62 4.99 -6.71
C MET A 379 14.95 3.52 -6.49
N PHE A 380 14.42 2.58 -7.29
CA PHE A 380 14.66 1.15 -7.07
C PHE A 380 16.11 0.72 -7.27
N ARG A 381 16.84 1.33 -8.20
CA ARG A 381 18.28 1.11 -8.34
C ARG A 381 19.05 1.55 -7.10
N GLU A 382 18.57 2.58 -6.41
CA GLU A 382 19.17 3.09 -5.18
C GLU A 382 18.75 2.29 -3.95
N ILE A 383 17.44 2.02 -3.79
CA ILE A 383 16.90 1.39 -2.59
C ILE A 383 16.94 -0.14 -2.62
N LEU A 384 17.11 -0.78 -3.77
CA LEU A 384 17.18 -2.24 -3.94
C LEU A 384 18.22 -2.67 -4.99
N PRO A 385 19.47 -2.16 -4.96
CA PRO A 385 20.48 -2.43 -5.99
C PRO A 385 20.73 -3.92 -6.20
N GLU A 386 20.66 -4.72 -5.13
CA GLU A 386 20.90 -6.16 -5.18
C GLU A 386 19.85 -6.95 -5.99
N TYR A 387 18.66 -6.37 -6.23
CA TYR A 387 17.57 -7.00 -7.00
C TYR A 387 17.39 -6.44 -8.41
N MET A 388 18.15 -5.39 -8.78
CA MET A 388 18.01 -4.69 -10.07
C MET A 388 19.02 -5.13 -11.14
N THR A 389 19.91 -6.07 -10.81
CA THR A 389 20.99 -6.53 -11.70
C THR A 389 20.42 -7.11 -13.01
N GLY A 390 20.85 -6.61 -14.16
CA GLY A 390 20.47 -7.14 -15.48
C GLY A 390 19.05 -6.78 -15.94
N GLN A 391 18.37 -5.85 -15.26
CA GLN A 391 17.08 -5.31 -15.71
C GLN A 391 17.28 -4.06 -16.57
N GLU A 392 17.29 -4.24 -17.88
CA GLU A 392 17.29 -3.13 -18.85
C GLU A 392 15.89 -2.55 -19.07
N THR A 393 14.83 -3.36 -18.90
CA THR A 393 13.46 -2.98 -19.23
C THR A 393 12.49 -3.32 -18.10
N MET A 394 11.99 -2.30 -17.42
CA MET A 394 10.81 -2.41 -16.54
C MET A 394 9.57 -1.98 -17.33
N LEU A 395 8.51 -2.79 -17.26
CA LEU A 395 7.20 -2.44 -17.83
C LEU A 395 6.51 -1.43 -16.93
N ASP A 396 5.79 -0.49 -17.52
CA ASP A 396 4.77 0.26 -16.83
C ASP A 396 3.50 -0.59 -16.60
N GLU A 397 2.64 -0.13 -15.70
CA GLU A 397 1.42 -0.82 -15.27
C GLU A 397 0.50 -1.14 -16.46
N GLY A 398 0.28 -0.17 -17.35
CA GLY A 398 -0.60 -0.36 -18.48
C GLY A 398 -0.02 -1.24 -19.59
N MET A 399 1.29 -1.20 -19.85
CA MET A 399 1.96 -2.19 -20.72
C MET A 399 1.82 -3.61 -20.19
N ALA A 400 1.94 -3.81 -18.87
CA ALA A 400 1.71 -5.12 -18.26
C ALA A 400 0.26 -5.57 -18.45
N VAL A 401 -0.71 -4.70 -18.16
CA VAL A 401 -2.14 -4.96 -18.40
C VAL A 401 -2.42 -5.32 -19.86
N LEU A 402 -1.81 -4.61 -20.81
CA LEU A 402 -1.96 -4.88 -22.24
C LEU A 402 -1.37 -6.24 -22.60
N TYR A 403 -0.16 -6.57 -22.11
CA TYR A 403 0.46 -7.86 -22.37
C TYR A 403 -0.39 -9.02 -21.86
N ASN A 404 -1.00 -8.88 -20.67
CA ASN A 404 -1.94 -9.89 -20.19
C ASN A 404 -3.16 -10.05 -21.12
N THR A 405 -3.64 -8.94 -21.69
CA THR A 405 -4.74 -8.95 -22.67
C THR A 405 -4.34 -9.67 -23.95
N ILE A 406 -3.18 -9.32 -24.51
CA ILE A 406 -2.60 -9.97 -25.69
C ILE A 406 -2.43 -11.47 -25.47
N SER A 407 -1.83 -11.87 -24.34
CA SER A 407 -1.66 -13.29 -23.98
C SER A 407 -3.00 -14.03 -23.92
N ASN A 408 -4.04 -13.42 -23.32
CA ASN A 408 -5.36 -14.04 -23.25
C ASN A 408 -6.03 -14.14 -24.63
N MET A 409 -5.83 -13.16 -25.51
CA MET A 409 -6.37 -13.18 -26.87
C MET A 409 -5.64 -14.22 -27.75
N LEU A 410 -4.32 -14.38 -27.57
CA LEU A 410 -3.55 -15.45 -28.19
C LEU A 410 -4.03 -16.84 -27.75
N GLU A 411 -4.28 -17.03 -26.45
CA GLU A 411 -4.84 -18.28 -25.91
C GLU A 411 -6.26 -18.59 -26.44
N GLN A 412 -7.02 -17.56 -26.83
CA GLN A 412 -8.39 -17.68 -27.36
C GLN A 412 -8.45 -17.70 -28.90
N GLU A 413 -7.31 -17.57 -29.59
CA GLU A 413 -7.23 -17.49 -31.06
C GLU A 413 -8.11 -16.37 -31.65
N THR A 414 -8.19 -15.21 -30.97
CA THR A 414 -9.02 -14.06 -31.40
C THR A 414 -8.25 -12.94 -32.11
N LEU A 415 -6.94 -13.10 -32.30
CA LEU A 415 -6.08 -12.12 -32.95
C LEU A 415 -5.81 -12.49 -34.40
N GLU A 416 -5.95 -11.52 -35.30
CA GLU A 416 -5.56 -11.65 -36.70
C GLU A 416 -4.10 -11.24 -36.90
N GLU A 417 -3.41 -11.97 -37.78
CA GLU A 417 -1.99 -11.73 -38.04
C GLU A 417 -1.79 -10.41 -38.79
N ASN A 418 -0.80 -9.60 -38.35
CA ASN A 418 -0.46 -8.30 -38.90
C ASN A 418 -1.54 -7.21 -38.82
N GLU A 419 -2.70 -7.48 -38.23
CA GLU A 419 -3.68 -6.45 -37.90
C GLU A 419 -3.14 -5.54 -36.79
N GLU A 420 -3.34 -4.23 -36.95
CA GLU A 420 -2.98 -3.22 -35.94
C GLU A 420 -4.20 -2.97 -35.05
N TYR A 421 -4.05 -3.26 -33.76
CA TYR A 421 -5.07 -3.03 -32.76
C TYR A 421 -4.70 -1.80 -31.93
N GLU A 422 -5.67 -0.91 -31.70
CA GLU A 422 -5.51 0.22 -30.77
C GLU A 422 -6.45 0.03 -29.57
N ALA A 423 -5.91 0.12 -28.36
CA ALA A 423 -6.65 -0.03 -27.12
C ALA A 423 -6.52 1.23 -26.27
N LEU A 424 -7.62 1.65 -25.66
CA LEU A 424 -7.63 2.72 -24.66
C LEU A 424 -7.80 2.11 -23.28
N ILE A 425 -6.89 2.38 -22.35
CA ILE A 425 -6.97 1.89 -20.97
C ILE A 425 -7.17 3.08 -20.04
N ILE A 426 -8.23 3.03 -19.24
CA ILE A 426 -8.48 3.94 -18.12
C ILE A 426 -8.16 3.16 -16.85
N ASP A 427 -7.13 3.59 -16.12
CA ASP A 427 -6.72 2.97 -14.87
C ASP A 427 -7.09 3.86 -13.69
N CYS A 428 -8.15 3.51 -12.96
CA CYS A 428 -8.62 4.25 -11.79
C CYS A 428 -8.21 3.54 -10.50
N GLY A 429 -7.05 3.95 -9.99
CA GLY A 429 -6.45 3.45 -8.78
C GLY A 429 -7.10 4.00 -7.50
N GLY A 430 -6.35 3.96 -6.40
CA GLY A 430 -6.79 4.52 -5.12
C GLY A 430 -6.58 6.03 -4.99
N GLY A 431 -5.49 6.55 -5.56
CA GLY A 431 -5.12 7.97 -5.42
C GLY A 431 -4.91 8.71 -6.74
N THR A 432 -4.85 8.01 -7.87
CA THR A 432 -4.62 8.57 -9.21
C THR A 432 -5.47 7.82 -10.24
N THR A 433 -5.76 8.50 -11.35
CA THR A 433 -6.40 7.91 -12.52
C THR A 433 -5.66 8.31 -13.78
N ASP A 434 -5.24 7.34 -14.59
CA ASP A 434 -4.50 7.58 -15.83
C ASP A 434 -5.28 7.06 -17.06
N LEU A 435 -5.12 7.77 -18.18
CA LEU A 435 -5.62 7.41 -19.50
C LEU A 435 -4.44 7.19 -20.44
N CYS A 436 -4.33 5.99 -20.99
CA CYS A 436 -3.25 5.64 -21.90
C CYS A 436 -3.81 4.92 -23.14
N SER A 437 -3.26 5.23 -24.30
CA SER A 437 -3.50 4.48 -25.52
C SER A 437 -2.37 3.49 -25.78
N TYR A 438 -2.73 2.42 -26.47
CA TYR A 438 -1.81 1.35 -26.79
C TYR A 438 -2.05 0.85 -28.19
N ARG A 439 -1.00 0.78 -28.99
CA ARG A 439 -1.04 0.12 -30.30
C ARG A 439 -0.25 -1.17 -30.24
N PHE A 440 -0.80 -2.24 -30.80
CA PHE A 440 -0.06 -3.49 -30.90
C PHE A 440 -0.37 -4.26 -32.16
N ARG A 441 0.61 -5.07 -32.58
CA ARG A 441 0.53 -5.95 -33.75
C ARG A 441 1.34 -7.20 -33.51
N ILE A 442 0.85 -8.33 -34.00
CA ILE A 442 1.49 -9.64 -33.82
C ILE A 442 1.81 -10.28 -35.17
N GLN A 443 2.92 -11.00 -35.22
CA GLN A 443 3.31 -11.88 -36.33
C GLN A 443 3.62 -13.25 -35.75
N ASP A 444 2.93 -14.29 -36.23
CA ASP A 444 3.28 -15.66 -35.86
C ASP A 444 4.50 -16.11 -36.66
N ARG A 445 5.60 -16.43 -35.98
CA ARG A 445 6.80 -17.01 -36.60
C ARG A 445 6.98 -18.42 -36.09
N ARG A 446 7.57 -19.26 -36.94
CA ARG A 446 7.81 -20.70 -36.71
C ARG A 446 8.29 -21.10 -35.30
N ALA A 447 9.03 -20.24 -34.60
CA ALA A 447 9.59 -20.54 -33.28
C ALA A 447 9.06 -19.62 -32.15
N ALA A 448 8.46 -18.47 -32.46
CA ALA A 448 8.07 -17.46 -31.47
C ALA A 448 7.12 -16.43 -32.09
N TYR A 449 6.23 -15.85 -31.28
CA TYR A 449 5.47 -14.68 -31.72
C TYR A 449 6.37 -13.46 -31.78
N LYS A 450 6.24 -12.63 -32.82
CA LYS A 450 6.80 -11.28 -32.81
C LYS A 450 5.70 -10.29 -32.45
N ILE A 451 5.87 -9.60 -31.33
CA ILE A 451 4.87 -8.69 -30.78
C ILE A 451 5.46 -7.28 -30.78
N TYR A 452 4.81 -6.35 -31.46
CA TYR A 452 5.12 -4.92 -31.38
C TYR A 452 4.09 -4.26 -30.50
N MET A 453 4.53 -3.46 -29.52
CA MET A 453 3.66 -2.72 -28.62
C MET A 453 4.17 -1.29 -28.51
N GLU A 454 3.28 -0.33 -28.65
CA GLU A 454 3.50 1.08 -28.43
C GLU A 454 2.56 1.58 -27.33
N THR A 455 3.08 2.37 -26.39
CA THR A 455 2.28 3.04 -25.36
C THR A 455 2.38 4.55 -25.50
N ALA A 456 1.26 5.25 -25.43
CA ALA A 456 1.23 6.71 -25.31
C ALA A 456 0.35 7.12 -24.14
N TYR A 457 0.86 8.05 -23.33
CA TYR A 457 0.08 8.71 -22.30
C TYR A 457 -0.82 9.76 -22.95
N GLU A 458 -2.12 9.68 -22.68
CA GLU A 458 -3.14 10.53 -23.31
C GLU A 458 -3.64 11.61 -22.37
N ASN A 459 -3.95 11.23 -21.12
CA ASN A 459 -4.46 12.15 -20.11
C ASN A 459 -4.39 11.47 -18.72
N GLY A 460 -4.73 12.19 -17.66
CA GLY A 460 -4.76 11.67 -16.32
C GLY A 460 -5.10 12.73 -15.27
N ASP A 461 -5.26 12.25 -14.05
CA ASP A 461 -5.57 13.07 -12.90
C ASP A 461 -4.86 12.50 -11.67
N THR A 462 -3.92 13.27 -11.14
CA THR A 462 -3.12 12.93 -9.96
C THR A 462 -3.90 13.09 -8.65
N ASP A 463 -5.03 13.79 -8.70
CA ASP A 463 -5.84 14.17 -7.55
C ASP A 463 -7.18 13.42 -7.51
N PHE A 464 -7.45 12.56 -8.50
CA PHE A 464 -8.64 11.72 -8.56
C PHE A 464 -8.31 10.23 -8.46
N GLY A 465 -9.00 9.53 -7.58
CA GLY A 465 -9.01 8.07 -7.49
C GLY A 465 -10.08 7.58 -6.53
N GLY A 466 -9.96 6.33 -6.08
CA GLY A 466 -10.89 5.72 -5.13
C GLY A 466 -11.04 6.46 -3.80
N ASN A 467 -10.02 7.21 -3.37
CA ASN A 467 -10.04 8.02 -2.17
C ASN A 467 -11.02 9.20 -2.27
N ASN A 468 -11.22 9.77 -3.46
CA ASN A 468 -12.20 10.84 -3.69
C ASN A 468 -13.62 10.32 -3.46
N LEU A 469 -13.91 9.12 -3.96
CA LEU A 469 -15.21 8.47 -3.76
C LEU A 469 -15.43 8.14 -2.28
N THR A 470 -14.39 7.65 -1.59
CA THR A 470 -14.43 7.41 -0.14
C THR A 470 -14.67 8.70 0.64
N TYR A 471 -14.03 9.81 0.24
CA TYR A 471 -14.23 11.11 0.86
C TYR A 471 -15.68 11.60 0.72
N ARG A 472 -16.30 11.45 -0.46
CA ARG A 472 -17.73 11.78 -0.65
C ARG A 472 -18.63 10.99 0.31
N ILE A 473 -18.42 9.68 0.43
CA ILE A 473 -19.16 8.83 1.37
C ILE A 473 -18.90 9.29 2.82
N MET A 474 -17.66 9.66 3.17
CA MET A 474 -17.30 10.19 4.48
C MET A 474 -18.03 11.50 4.81
N GLN A 475 -18.18 12.41 3.85
CA GLN A 475 -18.90 13.68 4.03
C GLN A 475 -20.37 13.43 4.42
N ILE A 476 -21.06 12.57 3.66
CA ILE A 476 -22.45 12.19 3.95
C ILE A 476 -22.56 11.44 5.30
N LEU A 477 -21.64 10.52 5.60
CA LEU A 477 -21.58 9.83 6.89
C LEU A 477 -21.49 10.82 8.06
N LYS A 478 -20.57 11.79 7.96
CA LYS A 478 -20.37 12.82 8.99
C LYS A 478 -21.63 13.64 9.20
N ILE A 479 -22.23 14.12 8.10
CA ILE A 479 -23.47 14.90 8.13
C ILE A 479 -24.60 14.10 8.79
N ALA A 480 -24.77 12.83 8.39
CA ALA A 480 -25.77 11.94 8.97
C ALA A 480 -25.59 11.73 10.47
N LEU A 481 -24.35 11.51 10.94
CA LEU A 481 -24.03 11.36 12.36
C LEU A 481 -24.33 12.63 13.17
N VAL A 482 -23.95 13.80 12.64
CA VAL A 482 -24.20 15.11 13.28
C VAL A 482 -25.70 15.40 13.34
N ARG A 483 -26.44 15.13 12.26
CA ARG A 483 -27.91 15.28 12.23
C ARG A 483 -28.59 14.32 13.21
N ALA A 484 -28.19 13.06 13.23
CA ALA A 484 -28.75 12.04 14.11
C ALA A 484 -28.46 12.30 15.60
N LYS A 485 -27.41 13.08 15.92
CA LYS A 485 -27.14 13.64 17.27
C LYS A 485 -28.12 14.74 17.68
N GLY A 486 -28.99 15.19 16.78
CA GLY A 486 -29.98 16.25 17.02
C GLY A 486 -29.50 17.65 16.66
N ASN A 487 -28.34 17.80 16.01
CA ASN A 487 -27.94 19.12 15.50
C ASN A 487 -28.77 19.44 14.24
N GLN A 488 -29.68 20.39 14.37
CA GLN A 488 -30.56 20.80 13.28
C GLN A 488 -29.95 21.85 12.33
N ASN A 489 -28.74 22.34 12.60
CA ASN A 489 -28.03 23.32 11.77
C ASN A 489 -27.59 22.74 10.42
N VAL A 490 -27.34 21.43 10.37
CA VAL A 490 -26.97 20.71 9.15
C VAL A 490 -28.22 20.10 8.53
N SER A 491 -28.38 20.15 7.21
CA SER A 491 -29.49 19.50 6.49
C SER A 491 -29.48 17.99 6.64
N SER A 492 -30.62 17.36 6.35
CA SER A 492 -30.67 15.89 6.25
C SER A 492 -29.99 15.42 4.95
N VAL A 493 -29.45 14.21 4.96
CA VAL A 493 -28.86 13.59 3.75
C VAL A 493 -29.86 13.59 2.59
N LYS A 494 -31.13 13.31 2.87
CA LYS A 494 -32.20 13.33 1.87
C LYS A 494 -32.38 14.70 1.22
N GLU A 495 -32.38 15.79 2.00
CA GLU A 495 -32.49 17.16 1.46
C GLU A 495 -31.29 17.53 0.57
N ILE A 496 -30.08 17.07 0.94
CA ILE A 496 -28.87 17.29 0.15
C ILE A 496 -28.96 16.55 -1.18
N LEU A 497 -29.39 15.29 -1.16
CA LEU A 497 -29.50 14.47 -2.36
C LEU A 497 -30.67 14.91 -3.26
N GLU A 498 -31.79 15.38 -2.71
CA GLU A 498 -32.88 15.99 -3.50
C GLU A 498 -32.42 17.24 -4.27
N TYR A 499 -31.46 18.00 -3.74
CA TYR A 499 -30.84 19.12 -4.47
C TYR A 499 -29.94 18.64 -5.62
N MET A 500 -29.32 17.46 -5.46
CA MET A 500 -28.42 16.86 -6.46
C MET A 500 -29.17 16.06 -7.54
N ASP A 501 -30.40 15.63 -7.27
CA ASP A 501 -31.27 14.85 -8.16
C ASP A 501 -31.74 15.69 -9.36
N THR A 502 -30.82 15.83 -10.32
CA THR A 502 -30.93 16.61 -11.55
C THR A 502 -30.42 15.77 -12.72
N ASP A 503 -30.44 16.30 -13.95
CA ASP A 503 -29.69 15.70 -15.05
C ASP A 503 -28.18 15.92 -14.80
N ILE A 504 -27.58 15.03 -14.01
CA ILE A 504 -26.22 15.15 -13.45
C ILE A 504 -25.21 15.43 -14.54
N TYR A 505 -25.28 14.68 -15.65
CA TYR A 505 -24.29 14.76 -16.73
C TYR A 505 -24.37 16.13 -17.42
N ARG A 506 -25.57 16.55 -17.83
CA ARG A 506 -25.76 17.90 -18.41
C ARG A 506 -25.41 19.03 -17.46
N PHE A 507 -25.70 18.86 -16.17
CA PHE A 507 -25.35 19.86 -15.17
C PHE A 507 -23.83 20.03 -15.10
N ILE A 508 -23.08 18.93 -15.09
CA ILE A 508 -21.61 18.93 -15.05
C ILE A 508 -21.05 19.51 -16.34
N ASP A 509 -21.58 19.17 -17.51
CA ASP A 509 -21.17 19.77 -18.79
C ASP A 509 -21.28 21.30 -18.78
N SER A 510 -22.33 21.81 -18.12
CA SER A 510 -22.67 23.24 -18.14
C SER A 510 -22.02 24.05 -17.01
N HIS A 511 -21.80 23.44 -15.85
CA HIS A 511 -21.41 24.14 -14.62
C HIS A 511 -20.21 23.54 -13.89
N GLY A 512 -19.77 22.34 -14.27
CA GLY A 512 -18.65 21.62 -13.69
C GLY A 512 -18.95 20.89 -12.37
N VAL A 513 -18.05 19.96 -12.01
CA VAL A 513 -18.15 19.11 -10.82
C VAL A 513 -18.19 19.92 -9.51
N LYS A 514 -17.42 21.01 -9.43
CA LYS A 514 -17.36 21.86 -8.24
C LYS A 514 -18.70 22.51 -7.92
N ALA A 515 -19.44 22.95 -8.94
CA ALA A 515 -20.78 23.52 -8.75
C ALA A 515 -21.77 22.45 -8.29
N PHE A 516 -21.67 21.22 -8.82
CA PHE A 516 -22.55 20.11 -8.46
C PHE A 516 -22.47 19.75 -6.97
N TYR A 517 -21.27 19.75 -6.39
CA TYR A 517 -21.06 19.42 -4.97
C TYR A 517 -21.10 20.63 -4.02
N GLN A 518 -21.38 21.84 -4.51
CA GLN A 518 -21.27 23.06 -3.70
C GLN A 518 -22.16 23.02 -2.44
N TYR A 519 -23.39 22.50 -2.55
CA TYR A 519 -24.29 22.40 -1.39
C TYR A 519 -23.81 21.37 -0.37
N LEU A 520 -23.32 20.21 -0.83
CA LEU A 520 -22.72 19.19 0.04
C LEU A 520 -21.53 19.75 0.83
N GLU A 521 -20.63 20.49 0.18
CA GLU A 521 -19.47 21.12 0.82
C GLU A 521 -19.87 22.13 1.91
N GLN A 522 -20.94 22.90 1.68
CA GLN A 522 -21.45 23.84 2.68
C GLN A 522 -21.99 23.10 3.91
N GLU A 523 -22.76 22.03 3.72
CA GLU A 523 -23.29 21.22 4.82
C GLU A 523 -22.17 20.47 5.56
N TYR A 524 -21.14 20.01 4.84
CA TYR A 524 -19.95 19.42 5.44
C TYR A 524 -19.21 20.42 6.33
N GLN A 525 -19.03 21.66 5.88
CA GLN A 525 -18.40 22.72 6.66
C GLN A 525 -19.21 23.08 7.92
N LYS A 526 -20.55 23.05 7.87
CA LYS A 526 -21.40 23.20 9.07
C LYS A 526 -21.19 22.03 10.03
N ALA A 527 -21.03 20.81 9.52
CA ALA A 527 -20.79 19.63 10.34
C ALA A 527 -19.40 19.66 11.05
N GLU A 528 -18.39 20.35 10.50
CA GLU A 528 -17.09 20.59 11.16
C GLU A 528 -17.23 21.26 12.54
N GLU A 529 -18.24 22.12 12.72
CA GLU A 529 -18.48 22.81 14.00
C GLU A 529 -18.88 21.85 15.13
N THR A 530 -19.31 20.62 14.80
CA THR A 530 -19.76 19.62 15.77
C THR A 530 -18.84 18.41 15.84
N LEU A 531 -18.40 17.89 14.69
CA LEU A 531 -17.54 16.72 14.56
C LEU A 531 -16.34 17.07 13.67
N PRO A 532 -15.28 17.71 14.21
CA PRO A 532 -14.19 18.20 13.38
C PRO A 532 -13.37 17.05 12.80
N THR A 533 -12.90 17.19 11.56
CA THR A 533 -12.02 16.21 10.88
C THR A 533 -10.76 16.85 10.28
N ARG A 534 -10.76 18.16 10.07
CA ARG A 534 -9.62 18.92 9.55
C ARG A 534 -8.51 19.12 10.59
N PHE A 535 -7.71 18.08 10.84
CA PHE A 535 -6.72 18.09 11.92
C PHE A 535 -5.53 19.04 11.69
N ALA A 536 -5.27 19.47 10.45
CA ALA A 536 -4.25 20.49 10.16
C ALA A 536 -4.58 21.83 10.84
N ASP A 537 -5.87 22.17 10.95
CA ASP A 537 -6.31 23.40 11.64
C ASP A 537 -6.03 23.33 13.16
N PHE A 538 -5.74 22.13 13.68
CA PHE A 538 -5.48 21.86 15.10
C PHE A 538 -3.98 21.76 15.44
N GLU A 539 -3.06 21.93 14.49
CA GLU A 539 -1.61 21.89 14.75
C GLU A 539 -1.15 22.93 15.78
N ARG A 540 -1.88 24.06 15.88
CA ARG A 540 -1.62 25.14 16.84
C ARG A 540 -2.26 24.89 18.22
N TYR A 541 -3.12 23.87 18.33
CA TYR A 541 -3.80 23.51 19.57
C TYR A 541 -2.93 22.55 20.39
N ASN A 542 -3.39 22.19 21.58
CA ASN A 542 -2.69 21.20 22.37
C ASN A 542 -2.72 19.83 21.67
N ARG A 543 -1.71 19.01 21.99
CA ARG A 543 -1.51 17.67 21.42
C ARG A 543 -2.78 16.80 21.46
N SER A 544 -3.55 16.86 22.55
CA SER A 544 -4.73 16.02 22.74
C SER A 544 -5.86 16.39 21.77
N GLU A 545 -6.14 17.68 21.59
CA GLU A 545 -7.16 18.13 20.64
C GLU A 545 -6.77 17.78 19.20
N TYR A 546 -5.50 17.94 18.81
CA TYR A 546 -5.00 17.51 17.49
C TYR A 546 -5.27 16.02 17.22
N TYR A 547 -4.90 15.14 18.15
CA TYR A 547 -5.10 13.69 17.97
C TYR A 547 -6.57 13.27 18.03
N LYS A 548 -7.43 13.97 18.77
CA LYS A 548 -8.89 13.75 18.71
C LYS A 548 -9.44 13.99 17.31
N VAL A 549 -9.09 15.10 16.69
CA VAL A 549 -9.55 15.45 15.33
C VAL A 549 -8.95 14.52 14.29
N LYS A 550 -7.65 14.20 14.42
CA LYS A 550 -6.99 13.22 13.54
C LYS A 550 -7.71 11.86 13.61
N ASN A 551 -8.02 11.38 14.81
CA ASN A 551 -8.75 10.13 15.00
C ASN A 551 -10.17 10.18 14.43
N ASN A 552 -10.87 11.33 14.51
CA ASN A 552 -12.16 11.51 13.84
C ASN A 552 -12.03 11.24 12.33
N PHE A 553 -11.06 11.88 11.68
CA PHE A 553 -10.83 11.74 10.24
C PHE A 553 -10.57 10.28 9.84
N TYR A 554 -9.55 9.64 10.43
CA TYR A 554 -9.19 8.26 10.05
C TYR A 554 -10.29 7.25 10.37
N THR A 555 -11.03 7.46 11.46
CA THR A 555 -12.17 6.59 11.81
C THR A 555 -13.27 6.71 10.77
N LEU A 556 -13.71 7.93 10.45
CA LEU A 556 -14.78 8.16 9.47
C LEU A 556 -14.36 7.75 8.05
N PHE A 557 -13.12 8.02 7.66
CA PHE A 557 -12.59 7.63 6.34
C PHE A 557 -12.52 6.11 6.19
N ASN A 558 -12.04 5.40 7.21
CA ASN A 558 -12.03 3.92 7.20
C ASN A 558 -13.45 3.33 7.21
N THR A 559 -14.38 3.94 7.96
CA THR A 559 -15.80 3.55 7.93
C THR A 559 -16.39 3.76 6.54
N ALA A 560 -16.12 4.89 5.89
CA ALA A 560 -16.56 5.18 4.52
C ALA A 560 -15.97 4.20 3.49
N GLU A 561 -14.70 3.81 3.63
CA GLU A 561 -14.08 2.80 2.76
C GLU A 561 -14.75 1.42 2.90
N GLN A 562 -15.12 1.03 4.13
CA GLN A 562 -15.87 -0.21 4.37
C GLN A 562 -17.28 -0.15 3.77
N ILE A 563 -17.98 0.98 3.91
CA ILE A 563 -19.28 1.22 3.28
C ILE A 563 -19.17 1.07 1.75
N LYS A 564 -18.18 1.73 1.13
CA LYS A 564 -17.91 1.64 -0.32
C LYS A 564 -17.69 0.19 -0.76
N LYS A 565 -16.89 -0.57 -0.01
CA LYS A 565 -16.62 -2.00 -0.30
C LYS A 565 -17.85 -2.88 -0.16
N LEU A 566 -18.76 -2.60 0.79
CA LEU A 566 -20.01 -3.33 0.93
C LEU A 566 -20.98 -3.05 -0.23
N PHE A 567 -21.06 -1.80 -0.69
CA PHE A 567 -21.92 -1.44 -1.82
C PHE A 567 -21.41 -1.98 -3.17
N TYR A 568 -20.10 -1.93 -3.40
CA TYR A 568 -19.50 -2.27 -4.70
C TYR A 568 -18.66 -3.56 -4.68
N GLY A 569 -18.82 -4.39 -3.64
CA GLY A 569 -18.17 -5.69 -3.51
C GLY A 569 -18.87 -6.81 -4.29
N LYS A 570 -18.47 -8.07 -4.03
CA LYS A 570 -18.93 -9.29 -4.73
C LYS A 570 -20.46 -9.42 -4.87
N VAL A 571 -21.20 -9.15 -3.80
CA VAL A 571 -22.66 -9.01 -3.81
C VAL A 571 -22.93 -7.65 -3.18
N GLY A 572 -23.20 -6.65 -4.02
CA GLY A 572 -23.44 -5.28 -3.56
C GLY A 572 -24.61 -5.25 -2.57
N ALA A 573 -24.37 -4.71 -1.38
CA ALA A 573 -25.43 -4.46 -0.42
C ALA A 573 -26.40 -3.41 -0.98
N LEU A 574 -27.71 -3.56 -0.72
CA LEU A 574 -28.66 -2.48 -1.02
C LEU A 574 -28.71 -1.43 0.09
N GLU A 575 -28.39 -1.84 1.31
CA GLU A 575 -28.38 -1.00 2.50
C GLU A 575 -27.21 -1.41 3.40
N VAL A 576 -26.55 -0.42 3.97
CA VAL A 576 -25.48 -0.60 4.96
C VAL A 576 -25.85 0.14 6.23
N THR A 577 -25.78 -0.56 7.36
CA THR A 577 -26.01 0.02 8.69
C THR A 577 -24.68 0.34 9.35
N VAL A 578 -24.50 1.58 9.82
CA VAL A 578 -23.34 2.01 10.61
C VAL A 578 -23.78 2.15 12.06
N THR A 579 -23.16 1.37 12.96
CA THR A 579 -23.57 1.32 14.36
C THR A 579 -22.38 1.23 15.30
N SER A 580 -22.55 1.74 16.52
CA SER A 580 -21.54 1.61 17.59
C SER A 580 -21.81 0.43 18.54
N GLU A 581 -22.90 -0.32 18.32
CA GLU A 581 -23.29 -1.47 19.12
C GLU A 581 -22.94 -2.80 18.46
N GLN A 582 -22.24 -3.68 19.18
CA GLN A 582 -22.05 -5.08 18.80
C GLN A 582 -23.31 -5.90 19.19
N LYS A 583 -24.46 -5.62 18.57
CA LYS A 583 -25.61 -6.53 18.60
C LYS A 583 -25.43 -7.53 17.46
N GLY A 584 -25.68 -8.82 17.73
CA GLY A 584 -25.27 -9.97 16.89
C GLY A 584 -25.25 -9.68 15.38
N GLN A 585 -24.16 -10.08 14.72
CA GLN A 585 -23.82 -9.78 13.33
C GLN A 585 -25.06 -9.78 12.41
N ARG A 586 -25.60 -8.59 12.15
CA ARG A 586 -26.48 -8.36 11.00
C ARG A 586 -25.59 -8.30 9.76
N GLU A 587 -26.03 -8.90 8.66
CA GLU A 587 -25.35 -8.74 7.37
C GLU A 587 -25.28 -7.24 7.00
N ASN A 588 -24.23 -6.83 6.28
CA ASN A 588 -24.02 -5.45 5.81
C ASN A 588 -23.97 -4.37 6.91
N THR A 589 -23.42 -4.71 8.08
CA THR A 589 -23.22 -3.75 9.18
C THR A 589 -21.74 -3.37 9.32
N VAL A 590 -21.47 -2.06 9.43
CA VAL A 590 -20.15 -1.50 9.71
C VAL A 590 -20.09 -1.05 11.16
N LEU A 591 -19.14 -1.60 11.92
CA LEU A 591 -18.92 -1.20 13.30
C LEU A 591 -18.11 0.10 13.36
N LEU A 592 -18.71 1.13 13.95
CA LEU A 592 -18.09 2.41 14.21
C LEU A 592 -17.55 2.44 15.65
N ASP A 593 -16.22 2.57 15.80
CA ASP A 593 -15.60 2.65 17.11
C ASP A 593 -15.88 4.01 17.77
N LYS A 594 -16.92 4.03 18.61
CA LYS A 594 -17.34 5.23 19.33
C LYS A 594 -16.27 5.86 20.21
N TRP A 595 -15.27 5.09 20.63
CA TRP A 595 -14.20 5.61 21.48
C TRP A 595 -13.22 6.49 20.72
N LYS A 596 -13.26 6.46 19.39
CA LYS A 596 -12.38 7.25 18.52
C LYS A 596 -13.01 8.52 17.98
N LEU A 597 -14.31 8.72 18.22
CA LEU A 597 -15.02 9.92 17.79
C LEU A 597 -15.20 10.92 18.93
N SER A 598 -14.70 12.13 18.70
CA SER A 598 -14.74 13.27 19.61
C SER A 598 -15.57 14.40 19.01
N PHE A 599 -16.54 14.88 19.78
CA PHE A 599 -17.46 15.95 19.38
C PHE A 599 -17.20 17.20 20.21
N TRP A 600 -17.46 18.38 19.63
CA TRP A 600 -17.43 19.63 20.37
C TRP A 600 -18.51 19.65 21.44
N LYS A 601 -18.10 19.94 22.68
CA LYS A 601 -19.01 20.15 23.80
C LYS A 601 -18.58 21.39 24.57
N GLY A 602 -19.19 22.53 24.25
CA GLY A 602 -18.69 23.83 24.70
C GLY A 602 -17.31 24.11 24.09
N ASN A 603 -16.30 24.31 24.93
CA ASN A 603 -14.94 24.68 24.51
C ASN A 603 -13.93 23.52 24.52
N SER A 604 -14.39 22.26 24.52
CA SER A 604 -13.49 21.10 24.47
C SER A 604 -14.05 19.96 23.63
N LEU A 605 -13.18 19.20 22.96
CA LEU A 605 -13.55 17.94 22.30
C LEU A 605 -13.67 16.80 23.32
N THR A 606 -14.83 16.13 23.31
CA THR A 606 -15.11 15.01 24.22
C THR A 606 -15.58 13.78 23.46
N VAL A 607 -15.09 12.61 23.88
CA VAL A 607 -15.53 11.31 23.36
C VAL A 607 -16.96 11.02 23.83
N GLU A 608 -17.82 10.64 22.89
CA GLU A 608 -19.24 10.41 23.15
C GLU A 608 -19.53 8.91 23.41
N LYS A 609 -20.29 8.62 24.46
CA LYS A 609 -20.55 7.23 24.89
C LYS A 609 -21.58 6.49 24.04
N MET A 610 -22.41 7.24 23.33
CA MET A 610 -23.43 6.72 22.42
C MET A 610 -23.35 7.50 21.11
N ILE A 611 -23.24 6.75 20.02
CA ILE A 611 -23.28 7.28 18.66
C ILE A 611 -24.52 6.68 18.00
N PRO A 612 -25.39 7.53 17.43
CA PRO A 612 -26.62 7.06 16.79
C PRO A 612 -26.31 6.13 15.61
N GLU A 613 -27.22 5.20 15.38
CA GLU A 613 -27.18 4.35 14.19
C GLU A 613 -27.54 5.17 12.95
N VAL A 614 -26.80 4.95 11.86
CA VAL A 614 -27.04 5.59 10.56
C VAL A 614 -27.20 4.49 9.52
N MET A 615 -28.24 4.59 8.70
CA MET A 615 -28.43 3.71 7.55
C MET A 615 -28.14 4.51 6.28
N MET A 616 -27.49 3.86 5.31
CA MET A 616 -27.25 4.40 3.97
C MET A 616 -27.73 3.38 2.95
N ASN A 617 -28.29 3.88 1.85
CA ASN A 617 -28.73 3.00 0.77
C ASN A 617 -27.87 3.16 -0.50
N TYR A 618 -27.87 2.12 -1.32
CA TYR A 618 -27.07 2.07 -2.54
C TYR A 618 -27.38 3.22 -3.50
N PHE A 619 -28.66 3.56 -3.70
CA PHE A 619 -29.09 4.60 -4.64
C PHE A 619 -28.64 6.01 -4.23
N GLU A 620 -28.65 6.31 -2.93
CA GLU A 620 -28.14 7.57 -2.38
C GLU A 620 -26.63 7.71 -2.64
N ILE A 621 -25.88 6.62 -2.46
CA ILE A 621 -24.45 6.59 -2.75
C ILE A 621 -24.18 6.64 -4.26
N GLU A 622 -25.01 6.00 -5.07
CA GLU A 622 -24.89 6.04 -6.53
C GLU A 622 -25.08 7.47 -7.06
N LEU A 623 -26.13 8.17 -6.61
CA LEU A 623 -26.39 9.58 -6.92
C LEU A 623 -25.22 10.47 -6.46
N LEU A 624 -24.73 10.25 -5.24
CA LEU A 624 -23.60 10.98 -4.68
C LEU A 624 -22.33 10.81 -5.51
N LEU A 625 -22.02 9.60 -5.99
CA LEU A 625 -20.77 9.30 -6.70
C LEU A 625 -20.81 9.57 -8.21
N SER A 626 -22.01 9.64 -8.80
CA SER A 626 -22.19 9.83 -10.25
C SER A 626 -21.48 11.08 -10.77
N GLY A 627 -21.51 12.19 -10.02
CA GLY A 627 -20.90 13.43 -10.49
C GLY A 627 -19.37 13.41 -10.54
N GLU A 628 -18.72 12.87 -9.51
CA GLU A 628 -17.27 12.63 -9.48
C GLU A 628 -16.83 11.71 -10.64
N ILE A 629 -17.54 10.59 -10.83
CA ILE A 629 -17.18 9.59 -11.85
C ILE A 629 -17.43 10.12 -13.27
N TYR A 630 -18.56 10.82 -13.49
CA TYR A 630 -18.82 11.42 -14.79
C TYR A 630 -17.80 12.50 -15.12
N GLY A 631 -17.47 13.38 -14.17
CA GLY A 631 -16.49 14.44 -14.37
C GLY A 631 -15.12 13.94 -14.82
N ILE A 632 -14.62 12.85 -14.22
CA ILE A 632 -13.34 12.26 -14.66
C ILE A 632 -13.44 11.59 -16.03
N VAL A 633 -14.55 10.91 -16.33
CA VAL A 633 -14.76 10.27 -17.64
C VAL A 633 -14.89 11.33 -18.73
N GLN A 634 -15.64 12.40 -18.48
CA GLN A 634 -15.76 13.55 -19.38
C GLN A 634 -14.38 14.14 -19.67
N LYS A 635 -13.60 14.47 -18.63
CA LYS A 635 -12.24 15.04 -18.78
C LYS A 635 -11.37 14.24 -19.75
N PHE A 636 -11.51 12.91 -19.76
CA PHE A 636 -10.72 12.01 -20.61
C PHE A 636 -11.29 11.82 -22.00
N MET A 637 -12.61 11.74 -22.12
CA MET A 637 -13.27 11.34 -23.36
C MET A 637 -13.65 12.54 -24.24
N GLU A 638 -13.80 13.75 -23.69
CA GLU A 638 -14.28 14.93 -24.40
C GLU A 638 -13.44 15.27 -25.65
N GLU A 639 -12.11 15.31 -25.50
CA GLU A 639 -11.20 15.61 -26.60
C GLU A 639 -11.17 14.48 -27.65
N LEU A 640 -11.14 13.23 -27.20
CA LEU A 640 -11.19 12.06 -28.08
C LEU A 640 -12.50 11.99 -28.87
N TYR A 641 -13.61 12.41 -28.24
CA TYR A 641 -14.93 12.46 -28.85
C TYR A 641 -15.00 13.55 -29.92
N HIS A 642 -14.59 14.79 -29.59
CA HIS A 642 -14.61 15.91 -30.53
C HIS A 642 -13.64 15.75 -31.70
N SER A 643 -12.48 15.12 -31.48
CA SER A 643 -11.51 14.83 -32.54
C SER A 643 -11.92 13.65 -33.44
N GLY A 644 -12.90 12.85 -33.04
CA GLY A 644 -13.34 11.64 -33.75
C GLY A 644 -12.46 10.41 -33.51
N ARG A 645 -11.36 10.54 -32.75
CA ARG A 645 -10.36 9.49 -32.50
C ARG A 645 -10.91 8.29 -31.73
N ILE A 646 -12.06 8.44 -31.05
CA ILE A 646 -12.75 7.31 -30.40
C ILE A 646 -12.97 6.12 -31.35
N GLN A 647 -13.20 6.39 -32.64
CA GLN A 647 -13.49 5.35 -33.65
C GLN A 647 -12.26 4.50 -34.00
N ASP A 648 -11.05 4.98 -33.70
CA ASP A 648 -9.80 4.30 -34.01
C ASP A 648 -9.51 3.17 -33.01
N PHE A 649 -10.07 3.26 -31.80
CA PHE A 649 -9.88 2.24 -30.77
C PHE A 649 -10.67 0.96 -31.07
N SER A 650 -9.98 -0.17 -31.13
CA SER A 650 -10.56 -1.51 -31.24
C SER A 650 -11.35 -1.88 -29.97
N PHE A 651 -10.88 -1.46 -28.79
CA PHE A 651 -11.58 -1.64 -27.52
C PHE A 651 -11.11 -0.67 -26.45
N ILE A 652 -11.95 -0.48 -25.43
CA ILE A 652 -11.66 0.31 -24.24
C ILE A 652 -11.67 -0.60 -23.02
N LYS A 653 -10.64 -0.54 -22.20
CA LYS A 653 -10.49 -1.37 -21.01
C LYS A 653 -10.46 -0.49 -19.75
N LEU A 654 -11.26 -0.88 -18.76
CA LEU A 654 -11.25 -0.28 -17.44
C LEU A 654 -10.38 -1.12 -16.49
N THR A 655 -9.41 -0.49 -15.83
CA THR A 655 -8.56 -1.12 -14.81
C THR A 655 -8.52 -0.32 -13.51
N GLY A 656 -7.92 -0.91 -12.47
CA GLY A 656 -7.92 -0.33 -11.15
C GLY A 656 -9.17 -0.72 -10.34
N GLN A 657 -9.10 -0.55 -9.02
CA GLN A 657 -10.17 -1.02 -8.13
C GLN A 657 -11.44 -0.19 -8.20
N SER A 658 -11.29 1.12 -8.42
CA SER A 658 -12.41 2.05 -8.44
C SER A 658 -13.29 1.83 -9.67
N CYS A 659 -12.68 1.39 -10.78
CA CYS A 659 -13.39 0.98 -11.99
C CYS A 659 -14.30 -0.25 -11.83
N LYS A 660 -14.36 -0.92 -10.67
CA LYS A 660 -15.40 -1.95 -10.39
C LYS A 660 -16.81 -1.36 -10.27
N ILE A 661 -16.90 -0.06 -9.98
CA ILE A 661 -18.16 0.66 -9.83
C ILE A 661 -18.77 0.81 -11.23
N ASP A 662 -20.00 0.31 -11.39
CA ASP A 662 -20.68 0.28 -12.70
C ASP A 662 -20.88 1.68 -13.31
N LEU A 663 -20.93 2.72 -12.46
CA LEU A 663 -20.97 4.12 -12.88
C LEU A 663 -19.87 4.51 -13.87
N PHE A 664 -18.65 3.93 -13.78
CA PHE A 664 -17.60 4.21 -14.78
C PHE A 664 -18.01 3.72 -16.16
N LYS A 665 -18.56 2.51 -16.23
CA LYS A 665 -19.05 1.94 -17.49
C LYS A 665 -20.25 2.72 -18.01
N ASP A 666 -21.13 3.16 -17.12
CA ASP A 666 -22.33 3.90 -17.50
C ASP A 666 -21.99 5.32 -17.99
N ALA A 667 -21.09 6.04 -17.32
CA ALA A 667 -20.58 7.32 -17.79
C ALA A 667 -19.88 7.21 -19.16
N LEU A 668 -19.11 6.13 -19.41
CA LEU A 668 -18.47 5.92 -20.71
C LEU A 668 -19.46 5.78 -21.86
N LYS A 669 -20.67 5.25 -21.62
CA LYS A 669 -21.67 5.05 -22.68
C LYS A 669 -22.17 6.35 -23.30
N GLU A 670 -21.96 7.49 -22.65
CA GLU A 670 -22.24 8.82 -23.22
C GLU A 670 -21.32 9.13 -24.42
N PHE A 671 -20.11 8.55 -24.43
CA PHE A 671 -19.10 8.82 -25.45
C PHE A 671 -18.92 7.66 -26.44
N VAL A 672 -19.14 6.41 -26.00
CA VAL A 672 -18.82 5.21 -26.79
C VAL A 672 -19.93 4.14 -26.77
N PRO A 673 -20.07 3.35 -27.85
CA PRO A 673 -20.92 2.18 -27.84
C PRO A 673 -20.50 1.18 -26.75
N GLY A 674 -21.44 0.75 -25.90
CA GLY A 674 -21.15 -0.13 -24.77
C GLY A 674 -20.51 -1.48 -25.11
N ARG A 675 -20.59 -1.94 -26.38
CA ARG A 675 -19.91 -3.15 -26.87
C ARG A 675 -18.39 -3.01 -26.99
N MET A 676 -17.88 -1.78 -27.11
CA MET A 676 -16.45 -1.49 -27.18
C MET A 676 -15.78 -1.52 -25.81
N ILE A 677 -16.57 -1.44 -24.73
CA ILE A 677 -16.08 -1.40 -23.35
C ILE A 677 -15.90 -2.82 -22.83
N GLN A 678 -14.64 -3.24 -22.69
CA GLN A 678 -14.28 -4.47 -22.01
C GLN A 678 -14.35 -4.27 -20.49
N PHE A 679 -15.51 -4.59 -19.93
CA PHE A 679 -15.78 -4.57 -18.49
C PHE A 679 -16.07 -5.99 -17.99
N ARG A 680 -15.19 -6.56 -17.15
CA ARG A 680 -15.40 -7.92 -16.60
C ARG A 680 -16.10 -7.87 -15.25
N LYS A 681 -17.34 -8.37 -15.19
CA LYS A 681 -17.95 -8.97 -13.99
C LYS A 681 -18.27 -10.43 -14.31
N ARG A 682 -17.40 -11.38 -13.95
CA ARG A 682 -17.72 -12.82 -14.06
C ARG A 682 -18.50 -13.26 -12.82
N ALA A 683 -19.54 -14.08 -13.03
CA ALA A 683 -20.49 -14.50 -12.00
C ALA A 683 -20.00 -15.66 -11.09
N ASN A 684 -18.79 -16.19 -11.27
CA ASN A 684 -18.30 -17.35 -10.49
C ASN A 684 -17.01 -17.08 -9.69
N ILE A 685 -17.17 -17.19 -8.36
CA ILE A 685 -16.29 -17.79 -7.34
C ILE A 685 -14.95 -17.08 -7.10
N ASP A 686 -14.92 -16.25 -6.05
CA ASP A 686 -13.80 -15.75 -5.21
C ASP A 686 -12.55 -15.13 -5.88
N ALA A 687 -12.26 -15.40 -7.14
CA ALA A 687 -11.10 -14.93 -7.91
C ALA A 687 -11.31 -13.57 -8.59
N ALA A 688 -12.57 -13.17 -8.85
CA ALA A 688 -12.89 -11.94 -9.59
C ALA A 688 -12.52 -10.65 -8.83
N ASP A 689 -12.52 -10.67 -7.49
CA ASP A 689 -12.17 -9.51 -6.68
C ASP A 689 -10.66 -9.18 -6.75
N PHE A 690 -9.84 -10.21 -6.97
CA PHE A 690 -8.39 -10.11 -7.12
C PHE A 690 -7.98 -9.86 -8.59
N GLU A 691 -8.75 -10.35 -9.57
CA GLU A 691 -8.37 -10.37 -11.01
C GLU A 691 -7.96 -8.99 -11.57
N LEU A 692 -8.68 -7.90 -11.25
CA LEU A 692 -8.31 -6.55 -11.72
C LEU A 692 -6.99 -6.04 -11.12
N LYS A 693 -6.64 -6.43 -9.88
CA LYS A 693 -5.33 -6.09 -9.27
C LYS A 693 -4.22 -7.02 -9.74
N MET A 694 -4.54 -8.30 -9.96
CA MET A 694 -3.54 -9.27 -10.39
C MET A 694 -3.13 -9.04 -11.84
N THR A 695 -3.98 -8.42 -12.67
CA THR A 695 -3.76 -8.22 -14.11
C THR A 695 -2.39 -7.60 -14.44
N CYS A 696 -1.91 -6.66 -13.61
CA CYS A 696 -0.59 -6.05 -13.78
C CYS A 696 0.54 -7.07 -13.52
N VAL A 697 0.51 -7.75 -12.36
CA VAL A 697 1.45 -8.82 -12.00
C VAL A 697 1.42 -9.96 -13.03
N ASP A 698 0.23 -10.32 -13.51
CA ASP A 698 0.02 -11.35 -14.52
C ASP A 698 0.71 -11.01 -15.82
N GLY A 699 0.46 -9.80 -16.31
CA GLY A 699 1.07 -9.27 -17.51
C GLY A 699 2.59 -9.22 -17.42
N ALA A 700 3.11 -8.72 -16.31
CA ALA A 700 4.55 -8.65 -16.06
C ALA A 700 5.20 -10.03 -16.06
N LEU A 701 4.64 -11.01 -15.34
CA LEU A 701 5.20 -12.36 -15.27
C LEU A 701 5.05 -13.12 -16.59
N LYS A 702 3.92 -12.97 -17.30
CA LYS A 702 3.75 -13.53 -18.66
C LYS A 702 4.78 -12.95 -19.63
N TYR A 703 5.00 -11.63 -19.61
CA TYR A 703 6.03 -10.96 -20.40
C TYR A 703 7.43 -11.51 -20.09
N LEU A 704 7.78 -11.59 -18.81
CA LEU A 704 9.09 -12.07 -18.36
C LEU A 704 9.30 -13.53 -18.75
N ARG A 705 8.28 -14.39 -18.56
CA ARG A 705 8.27 -15.79 -18.97
C ARG A 705 8.50 -15.92 -20.47
N ASP A 706 7.69 -15.25 -21.29
CA ASP A 706 7.72 -15.42 -22.74
C ASP A 706 9.03 -14.94 -23.34
N ARG A 707 9.60 -13.85 -22.81
CA ARG A 707 10.93 -13.36 -23.19
C ARG A 707 12.04 -14.32 -22.76
N LYS A 708 11.97 -14.88 -21.53
CA LYS A 708 13.01 -15.77 -20.98
C LYS A 708 13.06 -17.12 -21.69
N TYR A 709 11.92 -17.72 -21.99
CA TYR A 709 11.83 -19.01 -22.66
C TYR A 709 11.82 -18.89 -24.20
N GLY A 710 11.88 -17.68 -24.74
CA GLY A 710 11.93 -17.45 -26.19
C GLY A 710 10.61 -17.72 -26.91
N LEU A 711 9.48 -17.63 -26.20
CA LEU A 711 8.14 -17.78 -26.77
C LEU A 711 7.70 -16.53 -27.55
N ALA A 712 8.25 -15.36 -27.21
CA ALA A 712 7.96 -14.11 -27.88
C ALA A 712 9.20 -13.21 -28.04
N ASP A 713 9.33 -12.60 -29.22
CA ASP A 713 10.21 -11.47 -29.54
C ASP A 713 9.41 -10.17 -29.43
N ILE A 714 9.61 -9.43 -28.34
CA ILE A 714 8.74 -8.31 -27.94
C ILE A 714 9.47 -6.99 -28.15
N HIS A 715 8.90 -6.12 -28.98
CA HIS A 715 9.41 -4.80 -29.32
C HIS A 715 8.52 -3.76 -28.65
N LEU A 716 9.07 -3.05 -27.66
CA LEU A 716 8.36 -2.02 -26.91
C LEU A 716 8.81 -0.63 -27.39
N ASN A 717 7.84 0.24 -27.67
CA ASN A 717 8.08 1.64 -27.98
C ASN A 717 7.24 2.55 -27.08
N ASN A 718 7.78 3.68 -26.65
CA ASN A 718 6.99 4.73 -26.02
C ASN A 718 6.66 5.78 -27.10
N GLY A 719 5.38 5.98 -27.38
CA GLY A 719 4.90 7.08 -28.20
C GLY A 719 5.09 8.43 -27.51
N LYS A 720 4.89 9.52 -28.26
CA LYS A 720 4.91 10.88 -27.70
C LYS A 720 3.75 11.01 -26.70
N ALA A 721 4.07 11.44 -25.47
CA ALA A 721 3.07 11.68 -24.45
C ALA A 721 2.35 13.02 -24.69
N VAL A 722 1.06 13.07 -24.37
CA VAL A 722 0.31 14.33 -24.28
C VAL A 722 0.61 14.95 -22.93
N LEU A 723 1.13 16.18 -22.91
CA LEU A 723 1.40 16.90 -21.67
C LEU A 723 0.16 17.74 -21.30
N PRO A 724 -0.53 17.45 -20.17
CA PRO A 724 -1.74 18.19 -19.78
C PRO A 724 -1.43 19.55 -19.12
N TYR A 725 -0.21 20.07 -19.32
CA TYR A 725 0.31 21.26 -18.65
C TYR A 725 0.92 22.27 -19.63
N ARG A 726 0.96 23.52 -19.19
CA ARG A 726 1.72 24.61 -19.80
C ARG A 726 2.65 25.23 -18.77
N ILE A 727 3.87 25.53 -19.18
CA ILE A 727 4.78 26.36 -18.40
C ILE A 727 4.78 27.75 -19.00
N THR A 728 4.46 28.74 -18.16
CA THR A 728 4.44 30.14 -18.58
C THR A 728 5.33 31.02 -17.70
N ALA A 729 5.69 32.17 -18.22
CA ALA A 729 6.37 33.23 -17.47
C ALA A 729 5.92 34.60 -17.98
N TYR A 730 6.03 35.62 -17.14
CA TYR A 730 5.71 37.00 -17.53
C TYR A 730 6.96 37.73 -17.97
N THR A 731 6.93 38.43 -19.10
CA THR A 731 8.02 39.34 -19.52
C THR A 731 8.08 40.59 -18.64
N HIS A 732 9.14 41.41 -18.79
CA HIS A 732 9.33 42.64 -18.01
C HIS A 732 8.17 43.65 -18.12
N ASN A 733 7.37 43.58 -19.19
CA ASN A 733 6.21 44.44 -19.42
C ASN A 733 4.88 43.81 -18.95
N GLY A 734 4.92 42.66 -18.27
CA GLY A 734 3.74 41.96 -17.75
C GLY A 734 3.00 41.09 -18.78
N LYS A 735 3.52 40.91 -20.00
CA LYS A 735 2.94 39.97 -20.97
C LYS A 735 3.32 38.53 -20.64
N GLU A 736 2.32 37.67 -20.51
CA GLU A 736 2.52 36.22 -20.35
C GLU A 736 3.04 35.57 -21.65
N VAL A 737 4.02 34.70 -21.51
CA VAL A 737 4.63 33.92 -22.58
C VAL A 737 4.57 32.45 -22.20
N VAL A 738 4.10 31.61 -23.12
CA VAL A 738 4.13 30.15 -22.98
C VAL A 738 5.51 29.66 -23.40
N LEU A 739 6.21 29.03 -22.46
CA LEU A 739 7.54 28.46 -22.65
C LEU A 739 7.46 26.99 -23.05
N VAL A 740 6.56 26.25 -22.41
CA VAL A 740 6.26 24.85 -22.74
C VAL A 740 4.76 24.74 -22.97
N ASP A 741 4.38 24.15 -24.10
CA ASP A 741 2.98 23.93 -24.48
C ASP A 741 2.79 22.45 -24.78
N GLY A 742 1.99 21.77 -23.96
CA GLY A 742 1.90 20.31 -23.99
C GLY A 742 1.22 19.68 -25.21
N PHE A 743 0.63 20.51 -26.08
CA PHE A 743 0.10 20.12 -27.39
C PHE A 743 1.07 20.37 -28.55
N LYS A 744 2.26 20.90 -28.27
CA LYS A 744 3.32 21.17 -29.27
C LYS A 744 4.49 20.22 -29.07
N ASP A 745 5.50 20.37 -29.93
CA ASP A 745 6.69 19.54 -29.89
C ASP A 745 7.50 19.79 -28.61
N TRP A 746 7.70 18.74 -27.82
CA TRP A 746 8.46 18.77 -26.57
C TRP A 746 9.93 19.17 -26.81
N ASP A 747 10.43 18.88 -28.01
CA ASP A 747 11.82 19.08 -28.41
C ASP A 747 12.19 20.56 -28.61
N THR A 748 11.21 21.46 -28.69
CA THR A 748 11.45 22.90 -28.90
C THR A 748 11.48 23.66 -27.58
N ALA A 749 12.62 24.29 -27.27
CA ALA A 749 12.73 25.15 -26.09
C ALA A 749 12.01 26.49 -26.28
N GLY A 750 11.16 26.84 -25.33
CA GLY A 750 10.68 28.20 -25.15
C GLY A 750 11.75 29.07 -24.50
N THR A 751 11.69 30.37 -24.75
CA THR A 751 12.71 31.31 -24.24
C THR A 751 12.13 32.54 -23.57
N ILE A 752 12.82 33.02 -22.55
CA ILE A 752 12.52 34.30 -21.90
C ILE A 752 13.79 35.00 -21.44
N SER A 753 13.90 36.30 -21.69
CA SER A 753 15.07 37.09 -21.31
C SER A 753 14.82 37.96 -20.07
N ARG A 754 15.89 38.19 -19.30
CA ARG A 754 15.94 39.07 -18.14
C ARG A 754 17.31 39.76 -18.06
N ASN A 755 17.35 40.87 -17.35
CA ASN A 755 18.60 41.47 -16.94
C ASN A 755 19.20 40.71 -15.74
N MET A 756 20.53 40.64 -15.65
CA MET A 756 21.26 39.72 -14.78
C MET A 756 21.33 40.10 -13.29
N GLU A 757 20.93 41.31 -12.87
CA GLU A 757 21.02 41.73 -11.46
C GLU A 757 20.04 40.92 -10.55
N ASP A 758 20.60 39.99 -9.77
CA ASP A 758 19.95 39.12 -8.75
C ASP A 758 18.54 38.62 -9.10
N LEU A 759 18.49 37.69 -10.05
CA LEU A 759 17.24 37.28 -10.68
C LEU A 759 16.65 36.00 -10.08
N ILE A 760 15.46 36.13 -9.51
CA ILE A 760 14.53 35.02 -9.33
C ILE A 760 13.59 35.02 -10.54
N LEU A 761 13.58 33.93 -11.33
CA LEU A 761 12.63 33.75 -12.43
C LEU A 761 11.40 32.97 -11.93
N PRO A 762 10.22 33.60 -11.85
CA PRO A 762 8.98 32.89 -11.57
C PRO A 762 8.50 32.14 -12.82
N LEU A 763 8.20 30.86 -12.65
CA LEU A 763 7.61 29.99 -13.67
C LEU A 763 6.28 29.47 -13.16
N TYR A 764 5.26 29.42 -14.01
CA TYR A 764 3.90 29.10 -13.64
C TYR A 764 3.46 27.82 -14.35
N LEU A 765 3.02 26.83 -13.59
CA LEU A 765 2.41 25.61 -14.09
C LEU A 765 0.91 25.82 -14.19
N LYS A 766 0.37 25.73 -15.41
CA LYS A 766 -1.07 25.82 -15.66
C LYS A 766 -1.58 24.55 -16.33
N ASN A 767 -2.84 24.19 -16.06
CA ASN A 767 -3.51 23.17 -16.88
C ASN A 767 -3.95 23.73 -18.24
N THR A 768 -4.56 22.87 -19.05
CA THR A 768 -5.08 23.21 -20.38
C THR A 768 -6.17 24.28 -20.34
N ASP A 769 -6.92 24.36 -19.24
CA ASP A 769 -7.99 25.34 -19.00
C ASP A 769 -7.48 26.70 -18.48
N GLY A 770 -6.17 26.80 -18.20
CA GLY A 770 -5.50 28.02 -17.75
C GLY A 770 -5.51 28.24 -16.23
N GLU A 771 -5.98 27.27 -15.44
CA GLU A 771 -5.88 27.29 -13.98
C GLU A 771 -4.44 27.06 -13.54
N GLU A 772 -3.96 27.89 -12.61
CA GLU A 772 -2.60 27.82 -12.07
C GLU A 772 -2.53 26.80 -10.92
N HIS A 773 -1.71 25.77 -11.10
CA HIS A 773 -1.47 24.72 -10.10
C HIS A 773 -0.32 25.06 -9.17
N CYS A 774 0.79 25.54 -9.72
CA CYS A 774 2.03 25.71 -8.98
C CYS A 774 2.88 26.84 -9.56
N ARG A 775 3.71 27.44 -8.69
CA ARG A 775 4.71 28.41 -9.06
C ARG A 775 6.09 27.89 -8.67
N PHE A 776 6.96 27.74 -9.66
CA PHE A 776 8.37 27.44 -9.48
C PHE A 776 9.20 28.71 -9.45
N GLN A 777 10.36 28.63 -8.82
CA GLN A 777 11.32 29.73 -8.75
C GLN A 777 12.69 29.19 -9.15
N TYR A 778 13.18 29.61 -10.30
CA TYR A 778 14.58 29.41 -10.67
C TYR A 778 15.41 30.55 -10.06
N VAL A 779 16.39 30.20 -9.23
CA VAL A 779 17.28 31.17 -8.58
C VAL A 779 18.56 31.26 -9.38
N CYS A 780 18.73 32.37 -10.10
CA CYS A 780 19.91 32.63 -10.90
C CYS A 780 20.98 33.32 -10.05
N ARG A 781 22.15 32.70 -9.85
CA ARG A 781 23.29 33.33 -9.17
C ARG A 781 24.47 33.47 -10.11
N GLN A 782 25.15 34.61 -10.04
CA GLN A 782 26.30 34.88 -10.91
C GLN A 782 27.46 33.88 -10.70
N GLU A 783 27.60 33.33 -9.49
CA GLU A 783 28.59 32.31 -9.15
C GLU A 783 28.38 30.97 -9.88
N ASP A 784 27.17 30.70 -10.36
CA ASP A 784 26.82 29.45 -11.05
C ASP A 784 27.18 29.47 -12.54
N PHE A 785 27.70 30.59 -13.07
CA PHE A 785 28.02 30.77 -14.48
C PHE A 785 29.47 30.44 -14.82
N SER A 786 29.65 29.62 -15.85
CA SER A 786 30.95 29.30 -16.41
C SER A 786 31.04 29.73 -17.87
N GLN A 787 32.17 30.32 -18.27
CA GLN A 787 32.40 30.72 -19.66
C GLN A 787 32.40 29.48 -20.56
N LYS A 788 31.64 29.53 -21.65
CA LYS A 788 31.48 28.43 -22.60
C LYS A 788 31.38 28.95 -24.03
N SER A 789 31.97 28.24 -24.99
CA SER A 789 31.69 28.49 -26.40
C SER A 789 30.32 27.93 -26.80
N TYR A 790 29.77 28.37 -27.94
CA TYR A 790 28.53 27.80 -28.44
C TYR A 790 28.67 26.29 -28.70
N GLU A 791 29.81 25.84 -29.27
CA GLU A 791 30.06 24.43 -29.54
C GLU A 791 30.06 23.58 -28.25
N GLU A 792 30.52 24.14 -27.13
CA GLU A 792 30.43 23.47 -25.83
C GLU A 792 29.00 23.39 -25.30
N ILE A 793 28.16 24.40 -25.57
CA ILE A 793 26.74 24.41 -25.18
C ILE A 793 25.95 23.43 -26.06
N GLU A 794 26.18 23.43 -27.37
CA GLU A 794 25.57 22.53 -28.35
C GLU A 794 25.94 21.06 -28.08
N ALA A 795 27.18 20.79 -27.65
CA ALA A 795 27.59 19.44 -27.28
C ALA A 795 26.81 18.87 -26.08
N VAL A 796 26.26 19.73 -25.22
CA VAL A 796 25.50 19.32 -24.02
C VAL A 796 23.99 19.34 -24.27
N TYR A 797 23.47 20.38 -24.92
CA TYR A 797 22.02 20.61 -25.05
C TYR A 797 21.47 20.48 -26.47
N GLY A 798 22.35 20.25 -27.46
CA GLY A 798 21.96 19.96 -28.85
C GLY A 798 20.94 20.93 -29.42
N SER A 799 19.85 20.38 -29.96
CA SER A 799 18.78 21.15 -30.61
C SER A 799 17.94 22.01 -29.67
N HIS A 800 18.06 21.86 -28.35
CA HIS A 800 17.31 22.68 -27.39
C HIS A 800 17.86 24.10 -27.28
N ILE A 801 19.15 24.31 -27.54
CA ILE A 801 19.80 25.64 -27.50
C ILE A 801 20.47 25.91 -28.85
N LEU A 802 19.73 26.54 -29.76
CA LEU A 802 20.20 26.84 -31.11
C LEU A 802 21.09 28.08 -31.15
N GLN A 803 22.11 28.08 -32.01
CA GLN A 803 23.03 29.22 -32.18
C GLN A 803 22.33 30.55 -32.43
N LYS A 804 21.31 30.54 -33.30
CA LYS A 804 20.50 31.73 -33.60
C LYS A 804 19.88 32.36 -32.35
N GLU A 805 19.58 31.56 -31.32
CA GLU A 805 18.97 32.01 -30.07
C GLU A 805 20.00 32.51 -29.07
N THR A 806 21.24 31.99 -29.10
CA THR A 806 22.36 32.49 -28.29
C THR A 806 22.94 33.78 -28.86
N ASP A 807 23.00 33.90 -30.18
CA ASP A 807 23.46 35.11 -30.89
C ASP A 807 22.50 36.30 -30.68
N SER A 808 21.26 36.03 -30.27
CA SER A 808 20.25 37.05 -29.98
C SER A 808 20.34 37.59 -28.54
N ILE A 809 21.28 37.13 -27.71
CA ILE A 809 21.39 37.53 -26.31
C ILE A 809 22.20 38.83 -26.24
N GLU A 810 21.58 39.90 -25.76
CA GLU A 810 22.24 41.19 -25.61
C GLU A 810 23.24 41.18 -24.44
N ASN A 811 24.30 41.99 -24.54
CA ASN A 811 25.29 42.14 -23.48
C ASN A 811 24.63 42.62 -22.18
N GLY A 812 24.81 41.85 -21.10
CA GLY A 812 24.21 42.13 -19.79
C GLY A 812 22.88 41.40 -19.54
N ASP A 813 22.34 40.72 -20.55
CA ASP A 813 21.12 39.92 -20.43
C ASP A 813 21.41 38.43 -20.28
N VAL A 814 20.50 37.77 -19.56
CA VAL A 814 20.41 36.33 -19.44
C VAL A 814 19.14 35.85 -20.13
N LYS A 815 19.27 34.82 -20.97
CA LYS A 815 18.17 34.15 -21.65
C LYS A 815 17.99 32.76 -21.06
N PHE A 816 16.77 32.48 -20.63
CA PHE A 816 16.37 31.18 -20.09
C PHE A 816 15.78 30.34 -21.21
N PHE A 817 16.30 29.13 -21.37
CA PHE A 817 15.80 28.10 -22.25
C PHE A 817 15.02 27.10 -21.42
N VAL A 818 13.79 26.82 -21.81
CA VAL A 818 12.88 25.95 -21.07
C VAL A 818 12.21 24.96 -22.01
N TRP A 819 12.36 23.67 -21.75
CA TRP A 819 11.74 22.60 -22.54
C TRP A 819 11.26 21.47 -21.64
N ALA A 820 10.35 20.64 -22.15
CA ALA A 820 9.80 19.51 -21.41
C ALA A 820 10.68 18.26 -21.57
N GLU A 821 10.77 17.46 -20.52
CA GLU A 821 11.51 16.20 -20.47
C GLU A 821 10.53 15.06 -20.23
N GLN A 822 10.21 14.29 -21.27
CA GLN A 822 9.19 13.22 -21.20
C GLN A 822 9.62 12.08 -20.28
N GLU A 823 10.90 11.71 -20.29
CA GLU A 823 11.37 10.61 -19.46
C GLU A 823 11.23 10.92 -17.96
N GLU A 824 11.57 12.13 -17.54
CA GLU A 824 11.54 12.56 -16.14
C GLU A 824 10.22 13.23 -15.72
N TRP A 825 9.27 13.40 -16.65
CA TRP A 825 7.97 14.03 -16.44
C TRP A 825 8.08 15.40 -15.75
N GLY A 826 8.86 16.28 -16.36
CA GLY A 826 9.06 17.65 -15.89
C GLY A 826 9.61 18.54 -16.98
N PHE A 827 10.25 19.63 -16.58
CA PHE A 827 10.87 20.56 -17.50
C PHE A 827 12.23 21.02 -16.99
N GLN A 828 13.14 21.25 -17.94
CA GLN A 828 14.47 21.74 -17.70
C GLN A 828 14.50 23.26 -17.88
N VAL A 829 15.25 23.96 -17.03
CA VAL A 829 15.57 25.39 -17.18
C VAL A 829 17.09 25.53 -17.26
N VAL A 830 17.55 26.18 -18.34
CA VAL A 830 18.98 26.46 -18.55
C VAL A 830 19.16 27.94 -18.91
N PRO A 831 19.88 28.72 -18.10
CA PRO A 831 20.23 30.09 -18.46
C PRO A 831 21.53 30.18 -19.25
N VAL A 832 21.53 31.05 -20.26
CA VAL A 832 22.73 31.51 -20.95
C VAL A 832 22.82 33.02 -20.81
N TYR A 833 23.94 33.49 -20.30
CA TYR A 833 24.25 34.90 -20.06
C TYR A 833 25.29 35.38 -21.07
N CYS A 834 25.11 36.59 -21.62
CA CYS A 834 26.08 37.21 -22.52
C CYS A 834 26.77 38.39 -21.84
N LYS A 835 28.10 38.41 -21.84
CA LYS A 835 28.90 39.52 -21.32
C LYS A 835 30.13 39.74 -22.17
N MET A 836 30.28 40.97 -22.68
CA MET A 836 31.39 41.35 -23.57
C MET A 836 31.47 40.43 -24.80
N ASP A 837 30.31 40.09 -25.37
CA ASP A 837 30.15 39.17 -26.52
C ASP A 837 30.66 37.75 -26.26
N GLU A 838 30.86 37.37 -24.99
CA GLU A 838 31.16 36.00 -24.57
C GLU A 838 29.94 35.36 -23.89
N LEU A 839 29.73 34.07 -24.15
CA LEU A 839 28.66 33.28 -23.54
C LEU A 839 29.11 32.65 -22.23
N TYR A 840 28.20 32.68 -21.27
CA TYR A 840 28.35 32.05 -19.97
C TYR A 840 27.14 31.14 -19.74
N LEU A 841 27.39 29.86 -19.47
CA LEU A 841 26.38 28.87 -19.17
C LEU A 841 26.18 28.78 -17.66
N GLY A 842 24.95 28.97 -17.19
CA GLY A 842 24.61 28.80 -15.78
C GLY A 842 24.13 27.39 -15.44
N LYS A 843 23.84 27.17 -14.16
CA LYS A 843 23.41 25.85 -13.65
C LYS A 843 22.03 25.46 -14.20
N ALA A 844 21.98 24.32 -14.87
CA ALA A 844 20.72 23.71 -15.27
C ALA A 844 19.93 23.24 -14.04
N GLU A 845 18.63 23.52 -13.99
CA GLU A 845 17.74 23.07 -12.93
C GLU A 845 16.50 22.40 -13.52
N PHE A 846 16.12 21.27 -12.95
CA PHE A 846 14.95 20.48 -13.36
C PHE A 846 13.81 20.68 -12.38
N PHE A 847 12.59 20.80 -12.90
CA PHE A 847 11.36 20.92 -12.11
C PHE A 847 10.36 19.85 -12.55
N SER A 848 9.91 19.03 -11.59
CA SER A 848 8.84 18.05 -11.82
C SER A 848 7.51 18.76 -12.07
N PHE A 849 6.70 18.26 -13.01
CA PHE A 849 5.33 18.76 -13.17
C PHE A 849 4.49 18.48 -11.91
N GLU A 850 4.72 17.37 -11.23
CA GLU A 850 3.94 16.89 -10.09
C GLU A 850 4.82 16.87 -8.82
N SER A 851 4.37 17.48 -7.72
CA SER A 851 5.09 17.50 -6.43
C SER A 851 4.15 17.53 -5.22
N ASP A 852 4.64 17.14 -4.04
CA ASP A 852 3.88 17.15 -2.77
C ASP A 852 3.28 18.54 -2.45
N ASN A 853 3.83 19.60 -3.03
CA ASN A 853 3.45 20.98 -2.73
C ASN A 853 2.06 21.37 -3.27
N TRP A 854 1.60 20.74 -4.36
CA TRP A 854 0.32 21.11 -4.99
C TRP A 854 -0.62 19.92 -5.24
N VAL A 855 -0.11 18.70 -5.28
CA VAL A 855 -0.93 17.49 -5.41
C VAL A 855 -1.75 17.27 -4.13
N ASN A 856 -3.07 17.16 -4.26
CA ASN A 856 -3.98 17.07 -3.13
C ASN A 856 -3.85 15.73 -2.39
N SER A 857 -3.70 15.75 -1.07
CA SER A 857 -3.70 14.55 -0.22
C SER A 857 -4.87 14.58 0.76
N PHE A 858 -5.60 13.47 0.86
CA PHE A 858 -6.64 13.32 1.89
C PHE A 858 -6.06 13.15 3.29
N PHE A 859 -4.77 12.80 3.40
CA PHE A 859 -4.11 12.48 4.66
C PHE A 859 -3.24 13.62 5.20
N ASP A 860 -3.28 14.81 4.58
CA ASP A 860 -2.59 16.02 5.05
C ASP A 860 -3.35 16.80 6.14
N GLY A 861 -4.60 16.40 6.42
CA GLY A 861 -5.44 16.97 7.47
C GLY A 861 -6.18 18.24 7.11
N LYS A 862 -6.16 18.68 5.85
CA LYS A 862 -6.96 19.84 5.39
C LYS A 862 -8.40 19.48 5.01
N LYS A 863 -8.74 18.19 5.02
CA LYS A 863 -9.98 17.63 4.46
C LYS A 863 -10.99 17.17 5.51
#